data_AF-A0A5A8E800-F1
#
_entry.id   AF-A0A5A8E800-F1
#
_cell.length_a   1.000
_cell.length_b   1.000
_cell.length_c   1.000
_cell.angle_alpha   90.00
_cell.angle_beta   90.00
_cell.angle_gamma   90.00
#
_symmetry.space_group_name_H-M   'P 1'
#
loop_
_entity.id
_entity.type
_entity.pdbx_description
1 polymer ?
#
loop_
_entity_poly.entity_id
_entity_poly.type
_entity_poly.pdbx_seq_one_letter_code
_entity_poly.pdbx_strand_id
1 'polypeptide(L)'
;MAAPAAAFPTECDVLIIGGGIAGVSCAEEVRRLAPNARVLLVSASRSLVGVRSVVKVTLTIEELDVVERPLDFLEAKSEGGSGSGWVKARFGTVACIGVKERTATLANGAVVRFAKACCVCTGATPRSLDLRRADGADAELPAALRPHVIRDSPSVAALASSVVAAAVRRARSSQAPAAAAAAGGGGARRPARVLLVGNGPIACELAVALRSLASVSWCLRDGYVGRTLLDASASRFFVEEGAAGAALTEGPSDAEHAFGACGDQADGPGSVGAPPRCPSGSECGSAGPEGAAEGGSGFFANALGPRWVDALRSQVAAGLAANAATAGAAAANAAEPVAPAAAGAEGREGEASTGGRLTGGATRAARGQGASGEPTPPVGHLRLMRGAEVVACRAREGSAGWSAWWSVAADCELVTPAEQGDDQRGRPEDWEAACSSSSEADADAAFVAVVRVPGLSSAGGSFVAVAADVLVAATGVSPCVGMCPPELARGADGGLAVTRRMEARGGGGVVFAAGDAASIDWGLGGVGRRTETSIGGGSHSAATAPGGAEDCDDDDVDVGGEHWFPMRLWTQGRVTGAYAGARIACGAMTTAERGAPGLTELELEGGFNLDLFAHCTSLAGFKVVLLGRFNGQGLGEEYEEAVRALAAPTLEATASAAEGAPEAAATAGAPAAGEDGGEGGAQAGVTVRKVGRAGSDRCAVGVQVSWLPGHHYMKLVLLRGRVVGAVLVGDTDMEEAAERLIQGGHQLGDVDLTDPSVDIDGVLD
;
A
#
# COMPACT_ATOMS: atom_id res chain seq x y z
N MET A 1 20.42 24.66 -27.90
CA MET A 1 21.05 25.35 -26.77
C MET A 1 20.17 25.14 -25.55
N ALA A 2 20.68 24.50 -24.49
CA ALA A 2 19.96 24.42 -23.22
C ALA A 2 19.78 25.84 -22.67
N ALA A 3 18.57 26.19 -22.22
CA ALA A 3 18.35 27.43 -21.50
C ALA A 3 19.35 27.51 -20.32
N PRO A 4 19.99 28.66 -20.04
CA PRO A 4 20.87 28.79 -18.90
C PRO A 4 20.07 28.38 -17.65
N ALA A 5 20.61 27.45 -16.85
CA ALA A 5 19.99 27.04 -15.60
C ALA A 5 19.69 28.31 -14.78
N ALA A 6 18.42 28.56 -14.50
CA ALA A 6 18.02 29.74 -13.74
C ALA A 6 18.83 29.80 -12.45
N ALA A 7 19.51 30.92 -12.20
CA ALA A 7 20.37 31.07 -11.03
C ALA A 7 19.59 30.73 -9.74
N PHE A 8 20.19 29.92 -8.89
CA PHE A 8 19.62 29.53 -7.61
C PHE A 8 19.50 30.79 -6.73
N PRO A 9 18.33 31.11 -6.16
CA PRO A 9 18.23 32.22 -5.22
C PRO A 9 19.15 31.99 -4.03
N THR A 10 20.05 32.94 -3.76
CA THR A 10 21.00 32.85 -2.65
C THR A 10 20.37 33.23 -1.30
N GLU A 11 19.19 33.86 -1.33
CA GLU A 11 18.46 34.28 -0.15
C GLU A 11 16.94 34.15 -0.37
N CYS A 12 16.24 33.75 0.69
CA CYS A 12 14.79 33.68 0.79
C CYS A 12 14.34 34.01 2.22
N ASP A 13 13.04 34.27 2.42
CA ASP A 13 12.47 34.45 3.75
C ASP A 13 12.16 33.08 4.37
N VAL A 14 11.58 32.17 3.56
CA VAL A 14 11.27 30.79 3.94
C VAL A 14 11.96 29.83 2.98
N LEU A 15 12.71 28.89 3.55
CA LEU A 15 13.24 27.73 2.84
C LEU A 15 12.39 26.50 3.16
N ILE A 16 11.96 25.77 2.13
CA ILE A 16 11.27 24.49 2.27
C ILE A 16 12.12 23.43 1.59
N ILE A 17 12.44 22.34 2.29
CA ILE A 17 13.30 21.27 1.79
C ILE A 17 12.46 20.03 1.57
N GLY A 18 12.24 19.65 0.31
CA GLY A 18 11.42 18.52 -0.10
C GLY A 18 10.22 18.95 -0.95
N GLY A 19 10.05 18.31 -2.10
CA GLY A 19 8.95 18.55 -3.04
C GLY A 19 7.80 17.55 -2.93
N GLY A 20 7.73 16.79 -1.83
CA GLY A 20 6.59 15.92 -1.55
C GLY A 20 5.36 16.69 -1.06
N ILE A 21 4.28 15.97 -0.79
CA ILE A 21 2.98 16.54 -0.40
C ILE A 21 3.08 17.53 0.78
N ALA A 22 3.91 17.23 1.78
CA ALA A 22 4.10 18.11 2.94
C ALA A 22 4.77 19.44 2.55
N GLY A 23 5.83 19.39 1.75
CA GLY A 23 6.56 20.57 1.31
C GLY A 23 5.74 21.44 0.36
N VAL A 24 5.00 20.83 -0.55
CA VAL A 24 4.07 21.53 -1.45
C VAL A 24 2.95 22.19 -0.66
N SER A 25 2.31 21.47 0.27
CA SER A 25 1.25 22.02 1.11
C SER A 25 1.76 23.15 2.01
N CYS A 26 2.99 23.04 2.53
CA CYS A 26 3.64 24.10 3.29
C CYS A 26 3.85 25.35 2.43
N ALA A 27 4.35 25.19 1.19
CA ALA A 27 4.60 26.30 0.28
C ALA A 27 3.29 27.00 -0.15
N GLU A 28 2.27 26.23 -0.49
CA GLU A 28 0.92 26.73 -0.84
C GLU A 28 0.33 27.53 0.32
N GLU A 29 0.46 27.04 1.56
CA GLU A 29 -0.11 27.70 2.73
C GLU A 29 0.64 28.97 3.13
N VAL A 30 1.99 28.97 3.09
CA VAL A 30 2.78 30.19 3.28
C VAL A 30 2.41 31.22 2.21
N ARG A 31 2.23 30.81 0.95
CA ARG A 31 1.82 31.72 -0.12
C ARG A 31 0.42 32.31 0.12
N ARG A 32 -0.51 31.51 0.64
CA ARG A 32 -1.88 31.94 0.96
C ARG A 32 -1.91 32.98 2.07
N LEU A 33 -1.15 32.76 3.14
CA LEU A 33 -1.17 33.59 4.35
C LEU A 33 -0.13 34.73 4.35
N ALA A 34 0.94 34.58 3.57
CA ALA A 34 2.03 35.55 3.44
C ALA A 34 2.40 35.77 1.96
N PRO A 35 1.50 36.38 1.15
CA PRO A 35 1.70 36.52 -0.29
C PRO A 35 2.93 37.35 -0.66
N ASN A 36 3.42 38.22 0.22
CA ASN A 36 4.61 39.03 -0.06
C ASN A 36 5.93 38.37 0.40
N ALA A 37 5.89 37.16 0.97
CA ALA A 37 7.10 36.44 1.37
C ALA A 37 7.85 35.86 0.16
N ARG A 38 9.18 35.75 0.28
CA ARG A 38 10.06 35.04 -0.66
C ARG A 38 10.23 33.59 -0.21
N VAL A 39 9.58 32.67 -0.88
CA VAL A 39 9.58 31.24 -0.56
C VAL A 39 10.41 30.48 -1.58
N LEU A 40 11.41 29.74 -1.11
CA LEU A 40 12.20 28.83 -1.93
C LEU A 40 11.94 27.40 -1.50
N LEU A 41 11.41 26.59 -2.41
CA LEU A 41 11.30 25.14 -2.24
C LEU A 41 12.46 24.46 -2.99
N VAL A 42 13.17 23.58 -2.31
CA VAL A 42 14.26 22.78 -2.89
C VAL A 42 13.85 21.33 -2.94
N SER A 43 13.70 20.76 -4.13
CA SER A 43 13.28 19.37 -4.34
C SER A 43 14.40 18.55 -4.94
N ALA A 44 14.67 17.38 -4.34
CA ALA A 44 15.58 16.38 -4.91
C ALA A 44 14.98 15.65 -6.13
N SER A 45 13.70 15.91 -6.45
CA SER A 45 12.98 15.37 -7.61
C SER A 45 12.65 16.47 -8.60
N ARG A 46 12.54 16.11 -9.90
CA ARG A 46 12.14 17.03 -10.97
C ARG A 46 10.62 17.25 -11.08
N SER A 47 9.86 16.54 -10.25
CA SER A 47 8.43 16.72 -10.04
C SER A 47 8.18 17.14 -8.60
N LEU A 48 7.06 17.83 -8.41
CA LEU A 48 6.45 18.12 -7.12
C LEU A 48 5.23 17.24 -6.95
N VAL A 49 5.03 16.69 -5.76
CA VAL A 49 3.84 15.91 -5.42
C VAL A 49 2.92 16.80 -4.60
N GLY A 50 1.70 17.02 -5.08
CA GLY A 50 0.71 17.82 -4.38
C GLY A 50 -0.69 17.25 -4.55
N VAL A 51 -1.69 18.00 -4.08
CA VAL A 51 -3.09 17.61 -4.17
C VAL A 51 -3.78 18.47 -5.23
N ARG A 52 -4.52 17.84 -6.14
CA ARG A 52 -5.33 18.52 -7.14
C ARG A 52 -6.71 18.87 -6.60
N SER A 53 -7.34 17.92 -5.90
CA SER A 53 -8.65 18.11 -5.27
C SER A 53 -8.76 17.29 -3.98
N VAL A 54 -9.60 17.77 -3.08
CA VAL A 54 -9.95 17.12 -1.81
C VAL A 54 -11.46 16.94 -1.82
N VAL A 55 -11.93 15.71 -1.59
CA VAL A 55 -13.36 15.43 -1.33
C VAL A 55 -13.49 15.21 0.17
N LYS A 56 -14.31 16.03 0.82
CA LYS A 56 -14.66 15.89 2.23
C LYS A 56 -15.78 14.86 2.33
N VAL A 57 -15.47 13.69 2.88
CA VAL A 57 -16.47 12.66 3.18
C VAL A 57 -17.19 13.03 4.48
N THR A 58 -16.42 13.47 5.46
CA THR A 58 -16.93 13.97 6.75
C THR A 58 -16.09 15.16 7.22
N LEU A 59 -16.21 15.55 8.50
CA LEU A 59 -15.41 16.63 9.09
C LEU A 59 -13.91 16.32 9.00
N THR A 60 -13.51 15.12 9.41
CA THR A 60 -12.11 14.68 9.41
C THR A 60 -11.71 13.78 8.24
N ILE A 61 -12.65 13.03 7.64
CA ILE A 61 -12.33 12.09 6.54
C ILE A 61 -12.22 12.86 5.22
N GLU A 62 -11.05 12.74 4.60
CA GLU A 62 -10.73 13.32 3.31
C GLU A 62 -10.26 12.26 2.33
N GLU A 63 -10.83 12.31 1.13
CA GLU A 63 -10.30 11.65 -0.05
C GLU A 63 -9.44 12.63 -0.84
N LEU A 64 -8.21 12.21 -1.15
CA LEU A 64 -7.22 13.04 -1.81
C LEU A 64 -6.99 12.57 -3.24
N ASP A 65 -6.95 13.51 -4.16
CA ASP A 65 -6.45 13.28 -5.51
C ASP A 65 -5.01 13.81 -5.61
N VAL A 66 -4.05 12.91 -5.36
CA VAL A 66 -2.63 13.23 -5.33
C VAL A 66 -2.05 13.13 -6.74
N VAL A 67 -1.33 14.17 -7.16
CA VAL A 67 -0.78 14.30 -8.51
C VAL A 67 0.67 14.76 -8.50
N GLU A 68 1.43 14.31 -9.49
CA GLU A 68 2.76 14.86 -9.80
C GLU A 68 2.63 16.06 -10.75
N ARG A 69 3.35 17.14 -10.44
CA ARG A 69 3.35 18.39 -11.22
C ARG A 69 4.80 18.83 -11.51
N PRO A 70 5.05 19.58 -12.60
CA PRO A 70 6.36 20.17 -12.86
C PRO A 70 6.85 21.09 -11.74
N LEU A 71 8.16 21.31 -11.63
CA LEU A 71 8.74 22.19 -10.60
C LEU A 71 8.20 23.63 -10.65
N ASP A 72 8.02 24.18 -11.85
CA ASP A 72 7.54 25.54 -12.04
C ASP A 72 6.03 25.71 -11.79
N PHE A 73 5.31 24.65 -11.41
CA PHE A 73 3.90 24.71 -11.05
C PHE A 73 3.60 25.76 -9.96
N LEU A 74 4.48 25.88 -8.95
CA LEU A 74 4.33 26.86 -7.88
C LEU A 74 4.75 28.28 -8.29
N GLU A 75 5.34 28.47 -9.47
CA GLU A 75 5.89 29.74 -9.96
C GLU A 75 4.84 30.61 -10.69
N ALA A 76 3.55 30.29 -10.58
CA ALA A 76 2.49 31.09 -11.18
C ALA A 76 2.66 32.57 -10.82
N LYS A 77 2.75 33.41 -11.85
CA LYS A 77 3.04 34.84 -11.72
C LYS A 77 2.05 35.47 -10.74
N SER A 78 2.56 36.30 -9.84
CA SER A 78 1.74 37.25 -9.08
C SER A 78 0.94 38.09 -10.08
N GLU A 79 -0.31 37.70 -10.33
CA GLU A 79 -1.24 38.52 -11.11
C GLU A 79 -1.56 39.77 -10.28
N GLY A 80 -1.05 40.93 -10.73
CA GLY A 80 -1.60 42.24 -10.38
C GLY A 80 -1.13 42.92 -9.07
N GLY A 81 -0.14 42.41 -8.35
CA GLY A 81 0.31 43.01 -7.08
C GLY A 81 1.70 43.65 -7.17
N SER A 82 1.85 44.90 -6.72
CA SER A 82 3.12 45.63 -6.53
C SER A 82 4.08 45.00 -5.48
N GLY A 83 3.86 43.74 -5.06
CA GLY A 83 4.60 43.07 -4.00
C GLY A 83 5.87 42.36 -4.50
N SER A 84 6.93 42.40 -3.68
CA SER A 84 8.23 41.76 -3.96
C SER A 84 8.26 40.25 -3.69
N GLY A 85 7.15 39.65 -3.25
CA GLY A 85 7.05 38.23 -2.89
C GLY A 85 7.10 37.31 -4.11
N TRP A 86 7.61 36.10 -3.89
CA TRP A 86 7.68 35.07 -4.92
C TRP A 86 7.76 33.69 -4.30
N VAL A 87 7.26 32.68 -5.01
CA VAL A 87 7.47 31.27 -4.70
C VAL A 87 8.25 30.67 -5.85
N LYS A 88 9.35 29.98 -5.54
CA LYS A 88 10.21 29.31 -6.53
C LYS A 88 10.49 27.89 -6.06
N ALA A 89 10.31 26.91 -6.93
CA ALA A 89 10.77 25.55 -6.68
C ALA A 89 11.97 25.23 -7.57
N ARG A 90 13.04 24.69 -6.99
CA ARG A 90 14.27 24.39 -7.73
C ARG A 90 14.68 22.95 -7.49
N PHE A 91 15.17 22.31 -8.55
CA PHE A 91 15.81 21.01 -8.48
C PHE A 91 17.15 21.13 -7.75
N GLY A 92 17.33 20.37 -6.68
CA GLY A 92 18.56 20.36 -5.90
C GLY A 92 18.45 19.47 -4.67
N THR A 93 19.59 19.03 -4.17
CA THR A 93 19.68 18.25 -2.93
C THR A 93 20.35 19.10 -1.87
N VAL A 94 19.70 19.27 -0.71
CA VAL A 94 20.33 19.91 0.45
C VAL A 94 21.22 18.90 1.15
N ALA A 95 22.49 19.22 1.29
CA ALA A 95 23.50 18.36 1.93
C ALA A 95 23.58 18.61 3.44
N CYS A 96 23.48 19.86 3.89
CA CYS A 96 23.43 20.20 5.31
C CYS A 96 22.69 21.50 5.61
N ILE A 97 22.21 21.63 6.86
CA ILE A 97 21.54 22.82 7.39
C ILE A 97 22.37 23.40 8.55
N GLY A 98 22.63 24.70 8.51
CA GLY A 98 23.19 25.48 9.63
C GLY A 98 22.08 26.24 10.34
N VAL A 99 21.71 25.83 11.56
CA VAL A 99 20.62 26.46 12.34
C VAL A 99 21.03 27.87 12.79
N LYS A 100 22.26 28.03 13.30
CA LYS A 100 22.78 29.31 13.82
C LYS A 100 23.04 30.31 12.69
N GLU A 101 23.64 29.85 11.61
CA GLU A 101 23.97 30.64 10.43
C GLU A 101 22.73 30.96 9.59
N ARG A 102 21.66 30.18 9.78
CA ARG A 102 20.44 30.19 8.98
C ARG A 102 20.72 29.97 7.49
N THR A 103 21.46 28.90 7.22
CA THR A 103 21.88 28.53 5.87
C THR A 103 21.57 27.07 5.55
N ALA A 104 21.39 26.78 4.27
CA ALA A 104 21.37 25.43 3.75
C ALA A 104 22.40 25.33 2.62
N THR A 105 23.27 24.33 2.71
CA THR A 105 24.28 24.05 1.68
C THR A 105 23.77 22.91 0.81
N LEU A 106 23.74 23.14 -0.50
CA LEU A 106 23.35 22.15 -1.50
C LEU A 106 24.53 21.23 -1.84
N ALA A 107 24.22 20.04 -2.36
CA ALA A 107 25.22 19.06 -2.80
C ALA A 107 26.15 19.58 -3.91
N ASN A 108 25.72 20.61 -4.67
CA ASN A 108 26.54 21.27 -5.68
C ASN A 108 27.42 22.42 -5.11
N GLY A 109 27.43 22.62 -3.79
CA GLY A 109 28.18 23.66 -3.10
C GLY A 109 27.47 25.03 -3.03
N ALA A 110 26.30 25.19 -3.66
CA ALA A 110 25.52 26.42 -3.52
C ALA A 110 25.01 26.59 -2.09
N VAL A 111 24.99 27.82 -1.58
CA VAL A 111 24.51 28.14 -0.23
C VAL A 111 23.29 29.06 -0.33
N VAL A 112 22.24 28.69 0.38
CA VAL A 112 21.01 29.48 0.50
C VAL A 112 20.91 29.98 1.93
N ARG A 113 20.70 31.28 2.09
CA ARG A 113 20.32 31.87 3.38
C ARG A 113 18.80 31.93 3.50
N PHE A 114 18.26 31.49 4.63
CA PHE A 114 16.85 31.67 4.98
C PHE A 114 16.73 32.70 6.10
N ALA A 115 16.06 33.82 5.83
CA ALA A 115 16.03 34.93 6.78
C ALA A 115 15.21 34.60 8.03
N LYS A 116 14.11 33.84 7.87
CA LYS A 116 13.10 33.66 8.92
C LYS A 116 12.89 32.21 9.33
N ALA A 117 12.61 31.33 8.38
CA ALA A 117 12.26 29.95 8.69
C ALA A 117 12.80 28.95 7.66
N CYS A 118 13.06 27.74 8.12
CA CYS A 118 13.37 26.57 7.30
C CYS A 118 12.41 25.43 7.68
N CYS A 119 11.70 24.84 6.72
CA CYS A 119 10.83 23.69 6.95
C CYS A 119 11.40 22.45 6.26
N VAL A 120 11.72 21.42 7.05
CA VAL A 120 12.22 20.12 6.58
C VAL A 120 11.04 19.20 6.26
N CYS A 121 10.79 19.01 4.97
CA CYS A 121 9.71 18.20 4.40
C CYS A 121 10.27 17.09 3.49
N THR A 122 11.43 16.53 3.85
CA THR A 122 12.22 15.61 3.02
C THR A 122 11.63 14.21 2.90
N GLY A 123 10.51 13.95 3.57
CA GLY A 123 9.81 12.68 3.53
C GLY A 123 10.63 11.55 4.15
N ALA A 124 10.42 10.33 3.64
CA ALA A 124 11.17 9.15 4.03
C ALA A 124 11.81 8.44 2.82
N THR A 125 12.76 7.56 3.11
CA THR A 125 13.44 6.71 2.14
C THR A 125 13.01 5.25 2.34
N PRO A 126 12.63 4.52 1.28
CA PRO A 126 12.35 3.09 1.40
C PRO A 126 13.52 2.33 2.02
N ARG A 127 13.20 1.42 2.93
CA ARG A 127 14.15 0.42 3.40
C ARG A 127 14.31 -0.62 2.29
N SER A 128 15.56 -0.97 2.02
CA SER A 128 15.92 -2.03 1.08
C SER A 128 16.42 -3.25 1.83
N LEU A 129 16.41 -4.40 1.18
CA LEU A 129 17.06 -5.60 1.68
C LEU A 129 18.58 -5.40 1.57
N ASP A 130 19.28 -5.31 2.70
CA ASP A 130 20.76 -5.24 2.72
C ASP A 130 21.32 -6.66 2.60
N LEU A 131 22.02 -6.90 1.49
CA LEU A 131 22.58 -8.21 1.13
C LEU A 131 24.11 -8.12 1.17
N ARG A 132 24.75 -8.97 1.97
CA ARG A 132 26.21 -9.03 2.12
C ARG A 132 26.72 -10.41 1.74
N ARG A 133 27.96 -10.49 1.27
CA ARG A 133 28.60 -11.78 0.95
C ARG A 133 28.62 -12.65 2.21
N ALA A 134 28.09 -13.87 2.08
CA ALA A 134 27.99 -14.79 3.22
C ALA A 134 29.35 -15.26 3.75
N ASP A 135 30.40 -15.21 2.93
CA ASP A 135 31.79 -15.48 3.35
C ASP A 135 32.56 -14.24 3.83
N GLY A 136 31.88 -13.09 3.94
CA GLY A 136 32.45 -11.84 4.42
C GLY A 136 33.36 -11.11 3.43
N ALA A 137 33.49 -11.58 2.19
CA ALA A 137 34.26 -10.87 1.16
C ALA A 137 33.62 -9.52 0.80
N ASP A 138 34.44 -8.49 0.58
CA ASP A 138 33.97 -7.23 0.03
C ASP A 138 33.81 -7.36 -1.49
N ALA A 139 32.57 -7.37 -1.98
CA ALA A 139 32.24 -7.53 -3.39
C ALA A 139 31.01 -6.70 -3.77
N GLU A 140 30.91 -6.32 -5.04
CA GLU A 140 29.75 -5.58 -5.54
C GLU A 140 28.54 -6.51 -5.71
N LEU A 141 27.36 -6.07 -5.23
CA LEU A 141 26.12 -6.83 -5.34
C LEU A 141 25.68 -7.01 -6.81
N PRO A 142 25.46 -8.26 -7.28
CA PRO A 142 24.98 -8.54 -8.62
C PRO A 142 23.72 -7.75 -8.96
N ALA A 143 23.63 -7.26 -10.19
CA ALA A 143 22.50 -6.44 -10.63
C ALA A 143 21.14 -7.12 -10.43
N ALA A 144 21.06 -8.45 -10.63
CA ALA A 144 19.84 -9.23 -10.43
C ALA A 144 19.37 -9.31 -8.96
N LEU A 145 20.28 -9.08 -8.00
CA LEU A 145 19.98 -9.08 -6.56
C LEU A 145 19.70 -7.67 -6.02
N ARG A 146 19.80 -6.62 -6.83
CA ARG A 146 19.48 -5.25 -6.38
C ARG A 146 17.97 -5.10 -6.24
N PRO A 147 17.44 -4.89 -5.02
CA PRO A 147 16.00 -4.76 -4.85
C PRO A 147 15.48 -3.48 -5.50
N HIS A 148 14.39 -3.58 -6.24
CA HIS A 148 13.58 -2.43 -6.61
C HIS A 148 12.80 -1.94 -5.39
N VAL A 149 12.93 -0.66 -5.08
CA VAL A 149 12.12 0.04 -4.08
C VAL A 149 11.30 1.11 -4.78
N ILE A 150 10.01 1.22 -4.46
CA ILE A 150 9.10 2.16 -5.13
C ILE A 150 8.88 3.39 -4.26
N ARG A 151 9.14 4.57 -4.81
CA ARG A 151 8.99 5.88 -4.13
C ARG A 151 8.67 7.06 -5.05
N ASP A 152 8.87 6.90 -6.36
CA ASP A 152 8.72 7.96 -7.36
C ASP A 152 8.53 7.37 -8.77
N SER A 153 8.11 8.20 -9.72
CA SER A 153 7.95 7.82 -11.12
C SER A 153 9.19 7.12 -11.74
N PRO A 154 10.44 7.60 -11.55
CA PRO A 154 11.63 6.89 -12.02
C PRO A 154 11.77 5.47 -11.47
N SER A 155 11.51 5.26 -10.18
CA SER A 155 11.57 3.92 -9.56
C SER A 155 10.54 2.95 -10.13
N VAL A 156 9.33 3.44 -10.47
CA VAL A 156 8.28 2.68 -11.16
C VAL A 156 8.73 2.27 -12.56
N ALA A 157 9.33 3.20 -13.31
CA ALA A 157 9.83 2.93 -14.65
C ALA A 157 11.00 1.94 -14.67
N ALA A 158 11.87 2.00 -13.65
CA ALA A 158 12.93 1.02 -13.47
C ALA A 158 12.36 -0.38 -13.23
N LEU A 159 11.35 -0.52 -12.36
CA LEU A 159 10.67 -1.80 -12.13
C LEU A 159 10.00 -2.32 -13.41
N ALA A 160 9.25 -1.48 -14.12
CA ALA A 160 8.61 -1.85 -15.38
C ALA A 160 9.63 -2.39 -16.40
N SER A 161 10.77 -1.70 -16.53
CA SER A 161 11.85 -2.08 -17.44
C SER A 161 12.45 -3.44 -17.09
N SER A 162 12.70 -3.71 -15.80
CA SER A 162 13.21 -5.01 -15.33
C SER A 162 12.21 -6.15 -15.57
N VAL A 163 10.92 -5.91 -15.34
CA VAL A 163 9.85 -6.88 -15.62
C VAL A 163 9.78 -7.21 -17.11
N VAL A 164 9.84 -6.19 -17.99
CA VAL A 164 9.86 -6.38 -19.44
C VAL A 164 11.10 -7.17 -19.87
N ALA A 165 12.29 -6.80 -19.38
CA ALA A 165 13.53 -7.47 -19.71
C ALA A 165 13.52 -8.94 -19.27
N ALA A 166 13.00 -9.24 -18.08
CA ALA A 166 12.82 -10.60 -17.58
C ALA A 166 11.85 -11.42 -18.45
N ALA A 167 10.68 -10.87 -18.76
CA ALA A 167 9.70 -11.55 -19.62
C ALA A 167 10.25 -11.83 -21.03
N VAL A 168 11.01 -10.89 -21.61
CA VAL A 168 11.65 -11.08 -22.93
C VAL A 168 12.74 -12.14 -22.87
N ARG A 169 13.58 -12.16 -21.84
CA ARG A 169 14.60 -13.20 -21.64
C ARG A 169 13.97 -14.59 -21.52
N ARG A 170 12.90 -14.72 -20.72
CA ARG A 170 12.18 -15.99 -20.53
C ARG A 170 11.45 -16.46 -21.78
N ALA A 171 10.96 -15.55 -22.60
CA ALA A 171 10.37 -15.91 -23.89
C ALA A 171 11.42 -16.47 -24.88
N ARG A 172 12.71 -16.14 -24.71
CA ARG A 172 13.81 -16.59 -25.56
C ARG A 172 14.50 -17.88 -25.07
N SER A 173 14.28 -18.31 -23.83
CA SER A 173 14.91 -19.53 -23.32
C SER A 173 14.32 -20.76 -24.03
N SER A 174 15.18 -21.59 -24.62
CA SER A 174 14.83 -22.73 -25.52
C SER A 174 14.15 -23.92 -24.84
N GLN A 175 13.62 -23.76 -23.62
CA GLN A 175 12.87 -24.77 -22.88
C GLN A 175 11.35 -24.60 -23.02
N ALA A 176 10.87 -24.03 -24.13
CA ALA A 176 9.49 -24.22 -24.52
C ALA A 176 9.28 -25.72 -24.83
N PRO A 177 8.27 -26.40 -24.27
CA PRO A 177 7.98 -27.77 -24.66
C PRO A 177 7.74 -27.79 -26.17
N ALA A 178 8.48 -28.63 -26.88
CA ALA A 178 8.38 -28.82 -28.34
C ALA A 178 6.93 -29.15 -28.80
N ALA A 179 6.06 -29.57 -27.88
CA ALA A 179 4.63 -29.78 -28.10
C ALA A 179 3.82 -28.50 -28.43
N ALA A 180 4.27 -27.30 -28.01
CA ALA A 180 3.52 -26.05 -28.27
C ALA A 180 3.80 -25.45 -29.66
N ALA A 181 4.94 -25.77 -30.28
CA ALA A 181 5.30 -25.27 -31.61
C ALA A 181 4.52 -25.93 -32.76
N ALA A 182 3.93 -27.11 -32.53
CA ALA A 182 3.19 -27.86 -33.54
C ALA A 182 1.72 -27.40 -33.72
N ALA A 183 1.22 -26.54 -32.83
CA ALA A 183 -0.21 -26.22 -32.75
C ALA A 183 -0.56 -24.78 -33.15
N GLY A 184 0.16 -24.13 -34.07
CA GLY A 184 -0.28 -22.92 -34.80
C GLY A 184 -0.76 -21.69 -33.99
N GLY A 185 -0.73 -21.72 -32.66
CA GLY A 185 -1.15 -20.66 -31.75
C GLY A 185 0.07 -19.92 -31.23
N GLY A 186 -0.02 -18.59 -31.18
CA GLY A 186 1.07 -17.73 -30.69
C GLY A 186 1.65 -18.26 -29.39
N GLY A 187 2.97 -18.45 -29.35
CA GLY A 187 3.66 -19.12 -28.26
C GLY A 187 3.26 -18.57 -26.89
N ALA A 188 2.83 -19.45 -26.00
CA ALA A 188 2.47 -19.10 -24.63
C ALA A 188 3.65 -18.39 -23.95
N ARG A 189 3.50 -17.07 -23.72
CA ARG A 189 4.54 -16.21 -23.19
C ARG A 189 4.75 -16.53 -21.71
N ARG A 190 5.93 -17.04 -21.33
CA ARG A 190 6.28 -17.23 -19.91
C ARG A 190 6.39 -15.86 -19.20
N PRO A 191 5.61 -15.61 -18.14
CA PRO A 191 5.69 -14.34 -17.40
C PRO A 191 7.03 -14.22 -16.67
N ALA A 192 7.43 -12.99 -16.35
CA ALA A 192 8.53 -12.72 -15.43
C ALA A 192 8.20 -13.29 -14.04
N ARG A 193 9.22 -13.68 -13.26
CA ARG A 193 9.08 -14.05 -11.84
C ARG A 193 9.54 -12.91 -10.95
N VAL A 194 8.68 -12.44 -10.07
CA VAL A 194 8.96 -11.36 -9.13
C VAL A 194 8.93 -11.91 -7.71
N LEU A 195 10.02 -11.72 -6.96
CA LEU A 195 10.03 -11.90 -5.51
C LEU A 195 9.72 -10.56 -4.85
N LEU A 196 8.55 -10.47 -4.21
CA LEU A 196 8.12 -9.30 -3.44
C LEU A 196 8.34 -9.56 -1.95
N VAL A 197 9.03 -8.66 -1.26
CA VAL A 197 9.30 -8.76 0.18
C VAL A 197 8.68 -7.56 0.90
N GLY A 198 7.86 -7.82 1.91
CA GLY A 198 7.26 -6.78 2.77
C GLY A 198 5.74 -6.90 2.91
N ASN A 199 5.14 -6.20 3.87
CA ASN A 199 3.72 -6.38 4.23
C ASN A 199 2.93 -5.06 4.35
N GLY A 200 3.55 -3.94 4.00
CA GLY A 200 2.90 -2.64 4.06
C GLY A 200 1.82 -2.48 2.99
N PRO A 201 1.06 -1.37 3.02
CA PRO A 201 0.03 -1.11 2.01
C PRO A 201 0.61 -0.98 0.59
N ILE A 202 1.83 -0.42 0.47
CA ILE A 202 2.61 -0.42 -0.77
C ILE A 202 2.85 -1.85 -1.29
N ALA A 203 3.18 -2.80 -0.42
CA ALA A 203 3.40 -4.20 -0.80
C ALA A 203 2.09 -4.84 -1.30
N CYS A 204 0.98 -4.59 -0.59
CA CYS A 204 -0.33 -5.11 -0.95
C CYS A 204 -0.76 -4.63 -2.35
N GLU A 205 -0.62 -3.33 -2.63
CA GLU A 205 -0.94 -2.79 -3.95
C GLU A 205 0.00 -3.31 -5.04
N LEU A 206 1.30 -3.45 -4.75
CA LEU A 206 2.25 -4.02 -5.69
C LEU A 206 1.93 -5.49 -5.99
N ALA A 207 1.54 -6.30 -5.01
CA ALA A 207 1.12 -7.68 -5.22
C ALA A 207 -0.07 -7.74 -6.20
N VAL A 208 -1.09 -6.91 -5.97
CA VAL A 208 -2.28 -6.79 -6.84
C VAL A 208 -1.93 -6.27 -8.24
N ALA A 209 -1.03 -5.27 -8.33
CA ALA A 209 -0.62 -4.71 -9.61
C ALA A 209 0.18 -5.73 -10.43
N LEU A 210 1.18 -6.36 -9.81
CA LEU A 210 2.15 -7.24 -10.46
C LEU A 210 1.57 -8.60 -10.84
N ARG A 211 0.57 -9.14 -10.13
CA ARG A 211 -0.04 -10.44 -10.50
C ARG A 211 -0.58 -10.46 -11.93
N SER A 212 -1.00 -9.31 -12.45
CA SER A 212 -1.50 -9.17 -13.83
C SER A 212 -0.38 -9.09 -14.88
N LEU A 213 0.87 -8.94 -14.44
CA LEU A 213 2.04 -8.68 -15.28
C LEU A 213 3.13 -9.77 -15.16
N ALA A 214 3.14 -10.50 -14.05
CA ALA A 214 4.21 -11.42 -13.66
C ALA A 214 3.69 -12.51 -12.69
N SER A 215 4.41 -13.62 -12.60
CA SER A 215 4.29 -14.55 -11.47
C SER A 215 4.95 -13.92 -10.25
N VAL A 216 4.23 -13.81 -9.14
CA VAL A 216 4.68 -13.11 -7.93
C VAL A 216 4.80 -14.11 -6.78
N SER A 217 5.99 -14.21 -6.19
CA SER A 217 6.21 -14.84 -4.88
C SER A 217 6.28 -13.74 -3.84
N TRP A 218 5.28 -13.65 -2.96
CA TRP A 218 5.15 -12.61 -1.96
C TRP A 218 5.53 -13.14 -0.58
N CYS A 219 6.68 -12.71 -0.09
CA CYS A 219 7.24 -13.06 1.22
C CYS A 219 6.91 -11.98 2.26
N LEU A 220 6.26 -12.38 3.34
CA LEU A 220 5.98 -11.50 4.48
C LEU A 220 6.18 -12.25 5.80
N ARG A 221 6.70 -11.53 6.81
CA ARG A 221 7.05 -12.09 8.12
C ARG A 221 5.84 -12.29 9.04
N ASP A 222 4.74 -11.61 8.76
CA ASP A 222 3.57 -11.62 9.63
C ASP A 222 2.66 -12.83 9.35
N GLY A 223 1.74 -13.14 10.27
CA GLY A 223 0.74 -14.18 10.06
C GLY A 223 -0.39 -13.77 9.10
N TYR A 224 -0.45 -12.50 8.69
CA TYR A 224 -1.52 -11.95 7.86
C TYR A 224 -1.03 -10.77 7.02
N VAL A 225 -1.79 -10.43 5.98
CA VAL A 225 -1.48 -9.36 5.01
C VAL A 225 -1.91 -7.99 5.53
N GLY A 226 -1.07 -6.97 5.34
CA GLY A 226 -1.43 -5.57 5.50
C GLY A 226 -1.30 -5.02 6.92
N ARG A 227 -0.44 -5.58 7.79
CA ARG A 227 -0.30 -5.26 9.23
C ARG A 227 -0.28 -3.77 9.61
N THR A 228 0.10 -2.88 8.71
CA THR A 228 0.08 -1.43 8.96
C THR A 228 -1.34 -0.85 8.96
N LEU A 229 -2.22 -1.33 8.08
CA LEU A 229 -3.59 -0.81 7.92
C LEU A 229 -4.66 -1.80 8.37
N LEU A 230 -4.35 -3.09 8.35
CA LEU A 230 -5.27 -4.19 8.63
C LEU A 230 -4.81 -4.94 9.86
N ASP A 231 -5.74 -5.58 10.55
CA ASP A 231 -5.45 -6.67 11.48
C ASP A 231 -5.78 -8.03 10.85
N ALA A 232 -5.65 -9.11 11.60
CA ALA A 232 -5.90 -10.46 11.08
C ALA A 232 -7.34 -10.65 10.56
N SER A 233 -8.34 -10.02 11.20
CA SER A 233 -9.74 -10.15 10.80
C SER A 233 -10.04 -9.43 9.49
N ALA A 234 -9.57 -8.18 9.33
CA ALA A 234 -9.71 -7.43 8.08
C ALA A 234 -8.88 -8.07 6.95
N SER A 235 -7.69 -8.60 7.28
CA SER A 235 -6.85 -9.31 6.31
C SER A 235 -7.54 -10.53 5.70
N ARG A 236 -8.27 -11.29 6.52
CA ARG A 236 -9.07 -12.44 6.08
C ARG A 236 -10.13 -12.05 5.06
N PHE A 237 -10.82 -10.91 5.26
CA PHE A 237 -11.75 -10.39 4.25
C PHE A 237 -11.06 -10.17 2.89
N PHE A 238 -9.85 -9.61 2.86
CA PHE A 238 -9.14 -9.37 1.59
C PHE A 238 -8.57 -10.63 0.94
N VAL A 239 -8.15 -11.63 1.74
CA VAL A 239 -7.43 -12.81 1.23
C VAL A 239 -8.32 -14.04 1.04
N GLU A 240 -9.29 -14.27 1.91
CA GLU A 240 -10.03 -15.54 1.98
C GLU A 240 -11.49 -15.40 1.53
N GLU A 241 -12.14 -14.27 1.83
CA GLU A 241 -13.60 -14.17 1.72
C GLU A 241 -14.11 -13.06 0.79
N GLY A 242 -13.28 -12.10 0.36
CA GLY A 242 -13.69 -11.07 -0.57
C GLY A 242 -13.82 -11.58 -2.01
N ALA A 243 -14.54 -10.86 -2.88
CA ALA A 243 -14.36 -10.98 -4.33
C ALA A 243 -12.91 -10.63 -4.75
N ALA A 244 -12.20 -9.85 -3.91
CA ALA A 244 -10.76 -9.68 -3.97
C ALA A 244 -9.95 -10.89 -3.46
N GLY A 245 -10.62 -11.90 -2.91
CA GLY A 245 -10.08 -13.24 -2.66
C GLY A 245 -9.45 -13.78 -3.93
N ALA A 246 -10.13 -13.81 -5.07
CA ALA A 246 -9.52 -14.18 -6.36
C ALA A 246 -8.31 -13.30 -6.79
N ALA A 247 -8.10 -12.17 -6.11
CA ALA A 247 -7.08 -11.18 -6.35
C ALA A 247 -5.83 -11.33 -5.45
N LEU A 248 -5.99 -11.90 -4.24
CA LEU A 248 -4.93 -12.12 -3.26
C LEU A 248 -4.79 -13.59 -2.81
N THR A 249 -5.65 -14.51 -3.30
CA THR A 249 -5.60 -15.95 -3.06
C THR A 249 -4.40 -16.61 -3.75
N GLU A 250 -3.83 -17.60 -3.06
CA GLU A 250 -2.85 -18.54 -3.58
C GLU A 250 -3.49 -19.47 -4.64
N GLY A 251 -2.70 -19.90 -5.64
CA GLY A 251 -2.91 -21.21 -6.25
C GLY A 251 -2.41 -22.32 -5.32
N PRO A 252 -2.73 -23.61 -5.58
CA PRO A 252 -2.52 -24.70 -4.62
C PRO A 252 -1.07 -24.71 -4.12
N SER A 253 -0.90 -24.53 -2.82
CA SER A 253 0.39 -24.74 -2.16
C SER A 253 0.58 -26.24 -1.96
N ASP A 254 1.70 -26.78 -2.42
CA ASP A 254 2.14 -28.15 -2.10
C ASP A 254 2.60 -28.27 -0.62
N ALA A 255 1.90 -27.58 0.30
CA ALA A 255 2.15 -27.56 1.74
C ALA A 255 0.90 -27.88 2.58
N GLU A 256 -0.26 -28.15 1.97
CA GLU A 256 -1.44 -28.65 2.68
C GLU A 256 -1.35 -30.16 2.92
N HIS A 257 -0.40 -30.62 3.74
CA HIS A 257 -0.49 -31.91 4.47
C HIS A 257 0.42 -31.87 5.71
N ALA A 258 0.09 -31.01 6.69
CA ALA A 258 0.72 -31.07 8.02
C ALA A 258 -0.27 -30.78 9.18
N PHE A 259 -1.55 -31.09 8.99
CA PHE A 259 -2.46 -31.40 10.10
C PHE A 259 -3.17 -32.71 9.77
N GLY A 260 -2.60 -33.82 10.23
CA GLY A 260 -3.24 -35.12 10.15
C GLY A 260 -4.36 -35.23 11.18
N ALA A 261 -5.60 -35.36 10.71
CA ALA A 261 -6.60 -36.19 11.36
C ALA A 261 -6.67 -37.51 10.58
N CYS A 262 -6.51 -38.62 11.30
CA CYS A 262 -6.57 -39.96 10.72
C CYS A 262 -7.99 -40.36 10.31
N GLY A 263 -8.12 -41.21 9.29
CA GLY A 263 -9.22 -42.19 9.20
C GLY A 263 -10.17 -42.09 8.02
N ASP A 264 -9.92 -42.99 7.06
CA ASP A 264 -10.88 -43.81 6.30
C ASP A 264 -11.51 -43.34 4.97
N GLN A 265 -11.39 -44.29 4.04
CA GLN A 265 -11.77 -44.32 2.62
C GLN A 265 -13.28 -44.55 2.43
N ALA A 266 -13.86 -43.97 1.37
CA ALA A 266 -14.88 -44.64 0.56
C ALA A 266 -15.08 -43.91 -0.78
N ASP A 267 -15.35 -44.72 -1.81
CA ASP A 267 -15.39 -44.43 -3.25
C ASP A 267 -16.59 -43.57 -3.74
N GLY A 268 -16.49 -43.01 -4.96
CA GLY A 268 -17.46 -42.11 -5.64
C GLY A 268 -18.79 -42.76 -6.11
N PRO A 269 -19.45 -42.34 -7.23
CA PRO A 269 -19.23 -41.20 -8.14
C PRO A 269 -20.53 -40.38 -8.50
N GLY A 270 -20.37 -39.25 -9.23
CA GLY A 270 -21.19 -38.97 -10.42
C GLY A 270 -22.27 -37.86 -10.44
N SER A 271 -22.06 -36.91 -11.37
CA SER A 271 -23.04 -36.34 -12.34
C SER A 271 -23.71 -34.96 -12.11
N VAL A 272 -23.25 -34.01 -12.94
CA VAL A 272 -23.93 -32.98 -13.76
C VAL A 272 -25.38 -32.54 -13.47
N GLY A 273 -25.57 -31.21 -13.43
CA GLY A 273 -26.84 -30.52 -13.70
C GLY A 273 -26.68 -29.00 -13.89
N ALA A 274 -27.05 -28.50 -15.07
CA ALA A 274 -26.94 -27.10 -15.52
C ALA A 274 -27.87 -26.10 -14.78
N PRO A 275 -27.60 -24.78 -14.83
CA PRO A 275 -28.39 -23.77 -14.10
C PRO A 275 -29.72 -23.45 -14.82
N PRO A 276 -30.81 -23.16 -14.09
CA PRO A 276 -32.02 -22.63 -14.70
C PRO A 276 -31.94 -21.11 -14.89
N ARG A 277 -32.57 -20.70 -15.97
CA ARG A 277 -32.64 -19.36 -16.55
C ARG A 277 -33.52 -18.41 -15.70
N CYS A 278 -33.10 -17.15 -15.63
CA CYS A 278 -33.93 -16.05 -15.16
C CYS A 278 -35.12 -15.79 -16.12
N PRO A 279 -36.32 -15.47 -15.61
CA PRO A 279 -37.39 -14.89 -16.42
C PRO A 279 -37.21 -13.37 -16.58
N SER A 280 -37.58 -12.94 -17.77
CA SER A 280 -37.60 -11.59 -18.34
C SER A 280 -38.82 -10.75 -17.95
N GLY A 281 -38.67 -9.41 -18.03
CA GLY A 281 -39.73 -8.40 -18.11
C GLY A 281 -39.80 -7.54 -16.84
N SER A 282 -39.78 -6.20 -16.86
CA SER A 282 -40.07 -5.16 -17.86
C SER A 282 -39.36 -3.87 -17.41
N GLU A 283 -38.58 -3.18 -18.26
CA GLU A 283 -38.90 -1.90 -18.94
C GLU A 283 -39.34 -0.74 -18.02
N CYS A 284 -38.95 0.52 -18.20
CA CYS A 284 -37.97 1.23 -19.00
C CYS A 284 -38.10 2.70 -18.54
N GLY A 285 -36.99 3.43 -18.38
CA GLY A 285 -36.98 4.88 -18.13
C GLY A 285 -35.78 5.50 -18.83
N SER A 286 -36.01 5.98 -20.04
CA SER A 286 -35.04 6.42 -21.03
C SER A 286 -34.35 7.76 -20.72
N ALA A 287 -33.02 7.82 -20.90
CA ALA A 287 -32.31 9.01 -21.34
C ALA A 287 -31.21 8.61 -22.34
N GLY A 288 -31.16 9.31 -23.48
CA GLY A 288 -30.38 9.01 -24.67
C GLY A 288 -28.89 9.39 -24.61
N PRO A 289 -28.16 9.27 -25.74
CA PRO A 289 -26.82 8.69 -25.75
C PRO A 289 -25.70 9.70 -26.01
N GLU A 290 -24.74 9.80 -25.09
CA GLU A 290 -23.44 10.42 -25.38
C GLU A 290 -22.31 9.67 -24.64
N GLY A 291 -21.30 9.24 -25.39
CA GLY A 291 -19.99 8.83 -24.89
C GLY A 291 -19.89 7.37 -24.42
N ALA A 292 -19.27 6.53 -25.24
CA ALA A 292 -18.74 5.24 -24.79
C ALA A 292 -17.73 5.48 -23.65
N ALA A 293 -18.16 5.24 -22.41
CA ALA A 293 -17.34 5.30 -21.23
C ALA A 293 -16.53 3.99 -21.11
N GLU A 294 -15.22 4.10 -21.29
CA GLU A 294 -14.27 3.18 -20.68
C GLU A 294 -14.43 3.28 -19.15
N GLY A 295 -14.75 2.16 -18.50
CA GLY A 295 -15.00 2.06 -17.06
C GLY A 295 -13.75 2.24 -16.20
N GLY A 296 -13.21 3.45 -16.13
CA GLY A 296 -12.19 3.84 -15.16
C GLY A 296 -12.82 4.26 -13.83
N SER A 297 -12.94 3.34 -12.89
CA SER A 297 -13.19 3.67 -11.49
C SER A 297 -11.94 4.30 -10.84
N GLY A 298 -12.07 5.46 -10.20
CA GLY A 298 -11.21 5.81 -9.06
C GLY A 298 -10.69 7.24 -9.01
N PHE A 299 -11.30 8.06 -8.16
CA PHE A 299 -10.87 9.42 -7.80
C PHE A 299 -9.84 9.46 -6.64
N PHE A 300 -9.19 8.33 -6.32
CA PHE A 300 -8.53 8.14 -5.01
C PHE A 300 -7.00 8.05 -5.09
N ALA A 301 -6.31 8.62 -4.10
CA ALA A 301 -4.89 8.38 -3.89
C ALA A 301 -4.64 7.00 -3.28
N ASN A 302 -3.96 6.18 -4.06
CA ASN A 302 -3.46 4.88 -3.63
C ASN A 302 -2.25 5.04 -2.69
N ALA A 303 -2.04 4.06 -1.81
CA ALA A 303 -0.89 4.01 -0.91
C ALA A 303 0.44 3.92 -1.68
N LEU A 304 0.47 3.27 -2.85
CA LEU A 304 1.67 3.22 -3.69
C LEU A 304 2.06 4.62 -4.18
N GLY A 305 1.08 5.44 -4.59
CA GLY A 305 1.31 6.81 -5.05
C GLY A 305 0.44 7.23 -6.24
N PRO A 306 0.72 8.41 -6.85
CA PRO A 306 -0.09 9.03 -7.90
C PRO A 306 -0.23 8.18 -9.17
N ARG A 307 -1.29 7.37 -9.27
CA ARG A 307 -1.57 6.49 -10.42
C ARG A 307 -0.37 5.64 -10.88
N TRP A 308 0.55 5.34 -9.96
CA TRP A 308 1.78 4.60 -10.28
C TRP A 308 1.50 3.14 -10.66
N VAL A 309 0.41 2.57 -10.16
CA VAL A 309 -0.08 1.24 -10.59
C VAL A 309 -0.42 1.24 -12.08
N ASP A 310 -1.12 2.27 -12.56
CA ASP A 310 -1.50 2.39 -13.98
C ASP A 310 -0.28 2.67 -14.85
N ALA A 311 0.64 3.51 -14.36
CA ALA A 311 1.93 3.76 -15.03
C ALA A 311 2.75 2.47 -15.16
N LEU A 312 2.82 1.63 -14.12
CA LEU A 312 3.52 0.35 -14.16
C LEU A 312 2.90 -0.59 -15.21
N ARG A 313 1.57 -0.76 -15.18
CA ARG A 313 0.84 -1.61 -16.13
C ARG A 313 1.03 -1.16 -17.58
N SER A 314 0.84 0.14 -17.84
CA SER A 314 0.97 0.71 -19.18
C SER A 314 2.39 0.63 -19.72
N GLN A 315 3.41 0.91 -18.91
CA GLN A 315 4.81 0.82 -19.34
C GLN A 315 5.25 -0.62 -19.62
N VAL A 316 4.83 -1.59 -18.80
CA VAL A 316 5.09 -3.01 -19.07
C VAL A 316 4.41 -3.44 -20.37
N ALA A 317 3.13 -3.11 -20.55
CA ALA A 317 2.39 -3.43 -21.79
C ALA A 317 3.06 -2.83 -23.03
N ALA A 318 3.41 -1.54 -23.00
CA ALA A 318 4.10 -0.85 -24.08
C ALA A 318 5.48 -1.46 -24.38
N GLY A 319 6.26 -1.77 -23.36
CA GLY A 319 7.58 -2.39 -23.51
C GLY A 319 7.51 -3.79 -24.11
N LEU A 320 6.53 -4.60 -23.69
CA LEU A 320 6.29 -5.93 -24.24
C LEU A 320 5.82 -5.89 -25.70
N ALA A 321 5.00 -4.90 -26.08
CA ALA A 321 4.53 -4.66 -27.44
C ALA A 321 5.67 -4.20 -28.38
N ALA A 322 6.50 -3.25 -27.93
CA ALA A 322 7.65 -2.77 -28.68
C ALA A 322 8.65 -3.90 -29.00
N ASN A 323 8.90 -4.80 -28.05
CA ASN A 323 9.75 -5.98 -28.27
C ASN A 323 9.14 -7.01 -29.23
N ALA A 324 7.81 -7.14 -29.26
CA ALA A 324 7.14 -8.03 -30.22
C ALA A 324 7.25 -7.47 -31.65
N ALA A 325 7.09 -6.15 -31.81
CA ALA A 325 7.22 -5.48 -33.11
C ALA A 325 8.64 -5.59 -33.69
N THR A 326 9.68 -5.42 -32.87
CA THR A 326 11.08 -5.58 -33.32
C THR A 326 11.41 -7.02 -33.69
N ALA A 327 10.90 -8.01 -32.95
CA ALA A 327 11.03 -9.42 -33.30
C ALA A 327 10.32 -9.75 -34.63
N GLY A 328 9.11 -9.22 -34.85
CA GLY A 328 8.37 -9.38 -36.10
C GLY A 328 9.07 -8.72 -37.30
N ALA A 329 9.62 -7.52 -37.12
CA ALA A 329 10.40 -6.83 -38.16
C ALA A 329 11.72 -7.58 -38.48
N ALA A 330 12.39 -8.14 -37.46
CA ALA A 330 13.58 -8.97 -37.68
C ALA A 330 13.24 -10.27 -38.42
N ALA A 331 12.11 -10.92 -38.10
CA ALA A 331 11.64 -12.10 -38.83
C ALA A 331 11.23 -11.79 -40.28
N ALA A 332 10.57 -10.65 -40.51
CA ALA A 332 10.20 -10.19 -41.85
C ALA A 332 11.43 -9.83 -42.72
N ASN A 333 12.49 -9.28 -42.12
CA ASN A 333 13.74 -8.98 -42.81
C ASN A 333 14.65 -10.21 -43.00
N ALA A 334 14.43 -11.29 -42.24
CA ALA A 334 15.13 -12.57 -42.42
C ALA A 334 14.48 -13.48 -43.48
N ALA A 335 13.24 -13.18 -43.88
CA ALA A 335 12.57 -13.80 -45.01
C ALA A 335 12.94 -13.05 -46.31
N GLU A 336 14.09 -13.37 -46.92
CA GLU A 336 14.33 -12.97 -48.31
C GLU A 336 13.25 -13.57 -49.23
N PRO A 337 12.78 -12.85 -50.27
CA PRO A 337 11.87 -13.42 -51.25
C PRO A 337 12.65 -14.47 -52.06
N VAL A 338 12.29 -15.74 -51.91
CA VAL A 338 12.73 -16.80 -52.81
C VAL A 338 12.25 -16.44 -54.21
N ALA A 339 13.16 -16.01 -55.07
CA ALA A 339 12.89 -15.82 -56.49
C ALA A 339 12.42 -17.14 -57.10
N PRO A 340 11.35 -17.16 -57.91
CA PRO A 340 10.89 -18.40 -58.52
C PRO A 340 11.92 -18.87 -59.56
N ALA A 341 12.28 -20.16 -59.47
CA ALA A 341 13.17 -20.82 -60.41
C ALA A 341 12.57 -20.80 -61.82
N ALA A 342 13.36 -20.29 -62.77
CA ALA A 342 13.04 -20.34 -64.19
C ALA A 342 13.12 -21.79 -64.70
N ALA A 343 11.99 -22.33 -65.15
CA ALA A 343 11.93 -23.48 -66.04
C ALA A 343 11.68 -22.96 -67.46
N GLY A 344 12.53 -23.40 -68.40
CA GLY A 344 12.54 -22.91 -69.77
C GLY A 344 11.33 -23.36 -70.60
N ALA A 345 10.92 -22.49 -71.52
CA ALA A 345 10.23 -22.86 -72.74
C ALA A 345 10.67 -21.88 -73.83
N GLU A 346 11.32 -22.42 -74.85
CA GLU A 346 11.62 -21.75 -76.11
C GLU A 346 10.32 -21.46 -76.89
N GLY A 347 10.31 -20.38 -77.67
CA GLY A 347 9.51 -20.33 -78.90
C GLY A 347 8.74 -19.05 -79.22
N ARG A 348 9.29 -18.31 -80.20
CA ARG A 348 8.62 -17.50 -81.24
C ARG A 348 8.07 -16.10 -80.93
N GLU A 349 8.84 -15.15 -81.48
CA GLU A 349 8.49 -13.92 -82.24
C GLU A 349 7.01 -13.52 -82.41
N GLY A 350 6.75 -12.22 -82.22
CA GLY A 350 5.54 -11.53 -82.69
C GLY A 350 5.45 -10.09 -82.20
N GLU A 351 5.42 -9.15 -83.15
CA GLU A 351 5.50 -7.70 -82.99
C GLU A 351 4.28 -6.99 -82.35
N ALA A 352 4.54 -5.71 -81.99
CA ALA A 352 3.67 -4.54 -82.17
C ALA A 352 2.45 -4.26 -81.24
N SER A 353 2.63 -3.20 -80.45
CA SER A 353 1.85 -1.94 -80.49
C SER A 353 0.46 -1.80 -79.85
N THR A 354 0.28 -0.60 -79.26
CA THR A 354 -0.95 0.19 -79.02
C THR A 354 -1.95 -0.20 -77.93
N GLY A 355 -2.06 0.70 -76.93
CA GLY A 355 -3.28 1.45 -76.55
C GLY A 355 -4.54 0.69 -76.12
N GLY A 356 -4.98 0.91 -74.87
CA GLY A 356 -6.33 0.53 -74.44
C GLY A 356 -6.71 1.09 -73.07
N ARG A 357 -7.69 1.98 -73.05
CA ARG A 357 -8.34 2.61 -71.88
C ARG A 357 -9.46 1.70 -71.33
N LEU A 358 -9.70 1.85 -70.01
CA LEU A 358 -10.97 1.75 -69.25
C LEU A 358 -11.75 0.42 -69.22
N THR A 359 -12.05 -0.05 -68.00
CA THR A 359 -13.39 -0.25 -67.35
C THR A 359 -13.13 -1.11 -66.11
N GLY A 360 -13.57 -0.76 -64.89
CA GLY A 360 -14.97 -0.64 -64.49
C GLY A 360 -15.49 -2.03 -64.08
N GLY A 361 -15.22 -2.46 -62.84
CA GLY A 361 -15.63 -3.77 -62.34
C GLY A 361 -15.55 -3.85 -60.82
N ALA A 362 -16.58 -3.34 -60.15
CA ALA A 362 -16.78 -3.51 -58.72
C ALA A 362 -17.11 -4.98 -58.42
N THR A 363 -16.23 -5.66 -57.68
CA THR A 363 -16.55 -6.91 -57.00
C THR A 363 -16.41 -6.71 -55.50
N ARG A 364 -17.57 -6.62 -54.86
CA ARG A 364 -17.85 -6.62 -53.44
C ARG A 364 -17.28 -7.90 -52.82
N ALA A 365 -16.08 -7.82 -52.24
CA ALA A 365 -15.53 -8.88 -51.40
C ALA A 365 -15.95 -8.61 -49.94
N ALA A 366 -16.53 -9.64 -49.34
CA ALA A 366 -17.15 -9.62 -48.02
C ALA A 366 -16.18 -9.15 -46.92
N ARG A 367 -16.68 -8.26 -46.05
CA ARG A 367 -16.10 -7.99 -44.73
C ARG A 367 -16.13 -9.28 -43.92
N GLY A 368 -15.00 -9.99 -43.89
CA GLY A 368 -14.68 -10.86 -42.77
C GLY A 368 -14.35 -9.96 -41.57
N GLN A 369 -15.25 -9.89 -40.60
CA GLN A 369 -14.92 -9.41 -39.26
C GLN A 369 -13.93 -10.41 -38.66
N GLY A 370 -12.64 -10.19 -38.90
CA GLY A 370 -11.59 -10.76 -38.08
C GLY A 370 -11.63 -10.05 -36.74
N ALA A 371 -12.13 -10.73 -35.71
CA ALA A 371 -12.01 -10.29 -34.34
C ALA A 371 -10.52 -10.07 -34.06
N SER A 372 -10.12 -8.80 -33.95
CA SER A 372 -8.88 -8.40 -33.30
C SER A 372 -9.05 -8.73 -31.82
N GLY A 373 -8.85 -10.00 -31.46
CA GLY A 373 -8.70 -10.40 -30.07
C GLY A 373 -7.46 -9.70 -29.55
N GLU A 374 -7.64 -8.69 -28.70
CA GLU A 374 -6.56 -8.25 -27.82
C GLU A 374 -6.03 -9.50 -27.11
N PRO A 375 -4.72 -9.76 -27.15
CA PRO A 375 -4.15 -10.90 -26.46
C PRO A 375 -4.39 -10.72 -24.96
N THR A 376 -5.26 -11.55 -24.38
CA THR A 376 -5.46 -11.65 -22.94
C THR A 376 -4.10 -12.00 -22.31
N PRO A 377 -3.55 -11.16 -21.41
CA PRO A 377 -2.27 -11.47 -20.78
C PRO A 377 -2.41 -12.76 -19.96
N PRO A 378 -1.39 -13.64 -19.95
CA PRO A 378 -1.41 -14.82 -19.10
C PRO A 378 -1.55 -14.37 -17.64
N VAL A 379 -2.55 -14.90 -16.93
CA VAL A 379 -2.77 -14.61 -15.51
C VAL A 379 -1.54 -15.08 -14.74
N GLY A 380 -0.79 -14.14 -14.16
CA GLY A 380 0.34 -14.46 -13.31
C GLY A 380 -0.14 -15.10 -12.01
N HIS A 381 0.53 -16.16 -11.58
CA HIS A 381 0.28 -16.81 -10.30
C HIS A 381 0.81 -15.94 -9.15
N LEU A 382 0.02 -15.73 -8.09
CA LEU A 382 0.47 -15.12 -6.84
C LEU A 382 0.66 -16.22 -5.79
N ARG A 383 1.89 -16.41 -5.30
CA ARG A 383 2.24 -17.30 -4.20
C ARG A 383 2.50 -16.46 -2.96
N LEU A 384 1.59 -16.48 -2.00
CA LEU A 384 1.78 -15.83 -0.72
C LEU A 384 2.59 -16.76 0.21
N MET A 385 3.50 -16.19 1.01
CA MET A 385 4.30 -16.91 2.00
C MET A 385 4.25 -16.10 3.30
N ARG A 386 3.38 -16.52 4.21
CA ARG A 386 3.18 -15.91 5.53
C ARG A 386 4.19 -16.44 6.54
N GLY A 387 4.54 -15.63 7.54
CA GLY A 387 5.58 -15.99 8.51
C GLY A 387 6.98 -16.11 7.90
N ALA A 388 7.15 -15.81 6.62
CA ALA A 388 8.32 -16.15 5.84
C ALA A 388 9.36 -15.02 5.84
N GLU A 389 10.62 -15.41 5.70
CA GLU A 389 11.75 -14.48 5.73
C GLU A 389 12.80 -14.87 4.68
N VAL A 390 13.20 -13.93 3.83
CA VAL A 390 14.33 -14.14 2.92
C VAL A 390 15.61 -14.14 3.74
N VAL A 391 16.41 -15.21 3.67
CA VAL A 391 17.66 -15.34 4.46
C VAL A 391 18.92 -15.20 3.61
N ALA A 392 18.88 -15.69 2.38
CA ALA A 392 20.01 -15.63 1.46
C ALA A 392 19.55 -15.60 0.00
N CYS A 393 20.40 -15.11 -0.88
CA CYS A 393 20.21 -15.10 -2.32
C CYS A 393 21.51 -15.44 -3.04
N ARG A 394 21.42 -15.97 -4.25
CA ARG A 394 22.54 -16.02 -5.21
C ARG A 394 22.04 -15.70 -6.60
N ALA A 395 22.84 -14.95 -7.35
CA ALA A 395 22.52 -14.57 -8.72
C ALA A 395 23.20 -15.50 -9.71
N ARG A 396 22.70 -15.49 -10.94
CA ARG A 396 23.35 -16.16 -12.05
C ARG A 396 24.45 -15.29 -12.65
N GLU A 397 25.59 -15.91 -12.93
CA GLU A 397 26.75 -15.30 -13.58
C GLU A 397 27.09 -16.05 -14.88
N GLY A 398 26.97 -15.35 -16.02
CA GLY A 398 27.28 -15.92 -17.33
C GLY A 398 26.36 -17.08 -17.74
N SER A 399 26.87 -17.98 -18.57
CA SER A 399 26.07 -19.03 -19.23
C SER A 399 25.69 -20.22 -18.33
N ALA A 400 26.38 -20.44 -17.20
CA ALA A 400 26.07 -21.59 -16.32
C ALA A 400 26.51 -21.45 -14.85
N GLY A 401 27.13 -20.35 -14.44
CA GLY A 401 27.63 -20.18 -13.07
C GLY A 401 26.61 -19.55 -12.14
N TRP A 402 26.59 -19.97 -10.88
CA TRP A 402 25.96 -19.20 -9.80
C TRP A 402 27.03 -18.35 -9.12
N SER A 403 26.66 -17.13 -8.72
CA SER A 403 27.45 -16.34 -7.79
C SER A 403 27.58 -17.09 -6.48
N ALA A 404 28.55 -16.67 -5.67
CA ALA A 404 28.56 -17.05 -4.27
C ALA A 404 27.31 -16.49 -3.53
N TRP A 405 27.05 -17.02 -2.34
CA TRP A 405 25.88 -16.65 -1.54
C TRP A 405 25.98 -15.24 -0.95
N TRP A 406 24.83 -14.57 -0.93
CA TRP A 406 24.60 -13.27 -0.30
C TRP A 406 23.55 -13.45 0.79
N SER A 407 23.91 -13.24 2.05
CA SER A 407 22.98 -13.30 3.17
C SER A 407 22.38 -11.93 3.46
N VAL A 408 21.15 -11.93 3.98
CA VAL A 408 20.57 -10.71 4.54
C VAL A 408 21.38 -10.30 5.76
N ALA A 409 21.79 -9.03 5.80
CA ALA A 409 22.65 -8.51 6.84
C ALA A 409 21.99 -8.64 8.22
N ALA A 410 22.74 -9.05 9.24
CA ALA A 410 22.21 -9.29 10.59
C ALA A 410 21.70 -8.00 11.28
N ASP A 411 22.25 -6.86 10.88
CA ASP A 411 21.86 -5.50 11.29
C ASP A 411 20.71 -4.93 10.45
N CYS A 412 20.20 -5.68 9.47
CA CYS A 412 19.04 -5.25 8.71
C CYS A 412 17.80 -5.28 9.62
N GLU A 413 17.18 -4.12 9.85
CA GLU A 413 15.94 -3.96 10.65
C GLU A 413 14.75 -4.83 10.16
N LEU A 414 14.90 -5.40 8.96
CA LEU A 414 13.95 -6.30 8.31
C LEU A 414 14.10 -7.75 8.76
N VAL A 415 15.05 -8.02 9.65
CA VAL A 415 15.34 -9.33 10.26
C VAL A 415 14.92 -9.28 11.73
N THR A 416 14.31 -10.35 12.23
CA THR A 416 14.12 -10.50 13.68
C THR A 416 15.49 -10.70 14.33
N PRO A 417 15.87 -9.93 15.37
CA PRO A 417 17.08 -10.23 16.13
C PRO A 417 17.04 -11.71 16.53
N ALA A 418 18.16 -12.42 16.38
CA ALA A 418 18.24 -13.78 16.90
C ALA A 418 17.91 -13.69 18.39
N GLU A 419 16.76 -14.22 18.81
CA GLU A 419 16.52 -14.45 20.23
C GLU A 419 17.73 -15.25 20.74
N GLN A 420 18.25 -14.89 21.91
CA GLN A 420 19.51 -15.40 22.42
C GLN A 420 19.53 -16.95 22.41
N GLY A 421 20.16 -17.54 21.39
CA GLY A 421 20.26 -18.98 21.21
C GLY A 421 19.85 -19.44 19.81
N ASP A 422 20.85 -19.63 18.97
CA ASP A 422 20.82 -20.18 17.61
C ASP A 422 20.41 -19.22 16.46
N ASP A 423 21.36 -18.98 15.56
CA ASP A 423 21.12 -18.29 14.30
C ASP A 423 20.28 -19.19 13.38
N GLN A 424 18.96 -19.02 13.42
CA GLN A 424 18.02 -19.78 12.59
C GLN A 424 18.05 -19.39 11.10
N ARG A 425 19.00 -18.56 10.64
CA ARG A 425 19.17 -18.25 9.21
C ARG A 425 19.81 -19.38 8.41
N GLY A 426 20.34 -20.40 9.10
CA GLY A 426 21.01 -21.53 8.48
C GLY A 426 22.37 -21.16 7.92
N ARG A 427 23.13 -22.18 7.50
CA ARG A 427 24.44 -22.05 6.88
C ARG A 427 24.33 -22.16 5.35
N PRO A 428 25.36 -21.75 4.59
CA PRO A 428 25.38 -21.97 3.14
C PRO A 428 25.10 -23.41 2.71
N GLU A 429 25.47 -24.41 3.53
CA GLU A 429 25.18 -25.82 3.30
C GLU A 429 23.67 -26.13 3.33
N ASP A 430 22.92 -25.50 4.26
CA ASP A 430 21.47 -25.63 4.35
C ASP A 430 20.78 -24.97 3.15
N TRP A 431 21.34 -23.86 2.67
CA TRP A 431 20.85 -23.13 1.50
C TRP A 431 21.07 -23.91 0.19
N GLU A 432 22.23 -24.56 0.06
CA GLU A 432 22.53 -25.50 -1.04
C GLU A 432 21.56 -26.69 -1.02
N ALA A 433 21.31 -27.26 0.16
CA ALA A 433 20.37 -28.35 0.33
C ALA A 433 18.94 -27.95 -0.10
N ALA A 434 18.47 -26.77 0.32
CA ALA A 434 17.17 -26.22 -0.08
C ALA A 434 17.06 -26.00 -1.60
N CYS A 435 18.13 -25.57 -2.27
CA CYS A 435 18.15 -25.45 -3.73
C CYS A 435 18.12 -26.82 -4.42
N SER A 436 18.84 -27.79 -3.86
CA SER A 436 18.98 -29.13 -4.44
C SER A 436 17.71 -29.98 -4.28
N SER A 437 16.93 -29.74 -3.22
CA SER A 437 15.64 -30.39 -3.00
C SER A 437 14.50 -29.73 -3.77
N SER A 438 14.66 -28.47 -4.19
CA SER A 438 13.65 -27.77 -4.99
C SER A 438 13.76 -28.13 -6.48
N SER A 439 12.64 -28.53 -7.09
CA SER A 439 12.51 -28.56 -8.56
C SER A 439 12.50 -27.15 -9.18
N GLU A 440 12.37 -26.11 -8.33
CA GLU A 440 12.27 -24.70 -8.68
C GLU A 440 13.62 -24.00 -8.92
N ALA A 441 14.78 -24.67 -8.77
CA ALA A 441 16.09 -24.16 -9.22
C ALA A 441 16.17 -24.19 -10.77
N ASP A 442 15.28 -23.42 -11.39
CA ASP A 442 15.07 -23.35 -12.83
C ASP A 442 16.33 -22.82 -13.52
N ALA A 443 16.78 -23.56 -14.54
CA ALA A 443 18.00 -23.27 -15.27
C ALA A 443 17.93 -21.99 -16.11
N ASP A 444 16.87 -21.18 -16.01
CA ASP A 444 16.68 -19.89 -16.68
C ASP A 444 16.48 -18.69 -15.73
N ALA A 445 16.51 -18.91 -14.41
CA ALA A 445 16.34 -17.86 -13.40
C ALA A 445 17.50 -16.84 -13.40
N ALA A 446 17.18 -15.58 -13.07
CA ALA A 446 18.22 -14.57 -12.86
C ALA A 446 18.87 -14.71 -11.48
N PHE A 447 18.08 -15.12 -10.47
CA PHE A 447 18.58 -15.43 -9.13
C PHE A 447 17.68 -16.47 -8.44
N VAL A 448 18.20 -17.04 -7.36
CA VAL A 448 17.45 -17.88 -6.42
C VAL A 448 17.59 -17.26 -5.04
N ALA A 449 16.47 -17.14 -4.34
CA ALA A 449 16.38 -16.73 -2.94
C ALA A 449 16.05 -17.94 -2.06
N VAL A 450 16.68 -18.04 -0.90
CA VAL A 450 16.34 -18.99 0.14
C VAL A 450 15.46 -18.27 1.15
N VAL A 451 14.29 -18.84 1.39
CA VAL A 451 13.24 -18.29 2.23
C VAL A 451 13.01 -19.25 3.39
N ARG A 452 13.17 -18.75 4.62
CA ARG A 452 12.78 -19.46 5.83
C ARG A 452 11.27 -19.41 5.98
N VAL A 453 10.64 -20.56 6.22
CA VAL A 453 9.20 -20.67 6.48
C VAL A 453 8.98 -21.42 7.80
N PRO A 454 8.43 -20.79 8.84
CA PRO A 454 8.13 -21.44 10.11
C PRO A 454 7.16 -22.61 9.93
N GLY A 455 7.39 -23.72 10.65
CA GLY A 455 6.47 -24.87 10.67
C GLY A 455 6.73 -25.96 9.63
N LEU A 456 7.68 -25.78 8.69
CA LEU A 456 8.15 -26.88 7.84
C LEU A 456 9.01 -27.86 8.67
N SER A 457 8.40 -28.91 9.21
CA SER A 457 9.08 -29.97 9.97
C SER A 457 8.80 -31.34 9.36
N SER A 458 9.66 -31.75 8.43
CA SER A 458 10.04 -33.17 8.29
C SER A 458 11.33 -33.28 7.45
N ALA A 459 12.39 -33.79 8.08
CA ALA A 459 13.63 -34.34 7.49
C ALA A 459 14.46 -33.51 6.47
N GLY A 460 14.12 -32.25 6.18
CA GLY A 460 14.87 -31.43 5.22
C GLY A 460 14.61 -29.92 5.31
N GLY A 461 14.96 -29.30 6.43
CA GLY A 461 15.18 -27.85 6.59
C GLY A 461 13.95 -26.93 6.62
N SER A 462 13.98 -25.90 7.48
CA SER A 462 12.99 -24.82 7.56
C SER A 462 13.04 -23.83 6.37
N PHE A 463 13.58 -24.25 5.22
CA PHE A 463 13.97 -23.37 4.11
C PHE A 463 13.42 -23.85 2.77
N VAL A 464 12.97 -22.91 1.94
CA VAL A 464 12.47 -23.12 0.58
C VAL A 464 13.26 -22.25 -0.38
N ALA A 465 13.68 -22.81 -1.52
CA ALA A 465 14.29 -22.04 -2.59
C ALA A 465 13.23 -21.47 -3.53
N VAL A 466 13.33 -20.18 -3.84
CA VAL A 466 12.42 -19.43 -4.72
C VAL A 466 13.23 -18.85 -5.87
N ALA A 467 13.02 -19.35 -7.08
CA ALA A 467 13.62 -18.78 -8.29
C ALA A 467 12.87 -17.53 -8.75
N ALA A 468 13.61 -16.47 -9.05
CA ALA A 468 13.05 -15.20 -9.47
C ALA A 468 13.95 -14.46 -10.48
N ASP A 469 13.37 -13.43 -11.07
CA ASP A 469 14.01 -12.59 -12.08
C ASP A 469 14.14 -11.14 -11.63
N VAL A 470 13.20 -10.69 -10.80
CA VAL A 470 13.14 -9.33 -10.26
C VAL A 470 12.89 -9.41 -8.75
N LEU A 471 13.68 -8.69 -7.97
CA LEU A 471 13.50 -8.53 -6.53
C LEU A 471 12.86 -7.18 -6.23
N VAL A 472 11.78 -7.15 -5.46
CA VAL A 472 11.09 -5.93 -5.02
C VAL A 472 11.04 -5.90 -3.50
N ALA A 473 11.50 -4.79 -2.90
CA ALA A 473 11.44 -4.56 -1.46
C ALA A 473 10.42 -3.46 -1.15
N ALA A 474 9.44 -3.79 -0.31
CA ALA A 474 8.37 -2.93 0.18
C ALA A 474 8.25 -3.06 1.70
N THR A 475 9.37 -2.88 2.40
CA THR A 475 9.57 -3.29 3.80
C THR A 475 9.50 -2.12 4.79
N GLY A 476 8.86 -1.03 4.38
CA GLY A 476 8.74 0.21 5.14
C GLY A 476 9.75 1.26 4.72
N VAL A 477 9.81 2.35 5.48
CA VAL A 477 10.60 3.55 5.13
C VAL A 477 11.23 4.14 6.39
N SER A 478 12.32 4.90 6.22
CA SER A 478 13.03 5.61 7.29
C SER A 478 13.03 7.12 7.01
N PRO A 479 12.79 7.99 8.00
CA PRO A 479 12.84 9.46 7.84
C PRO A 479 14.11 9.94 7.15
N CYS A 480 13.97 10.83 6.16
CA CYS A 480 15.10 11.37 5.43
C CYS A 480 15.66 12.63 6.12
N VAL A 481 16.27 12.45 7.30
CA VAL A 481 16.72 13.56 8.15
C VAL A 481 18.26 13.69 8.26
N GLY A 482 19.01 13.06 7.37
CA GLY A 482 20.49 13.02 7.39
C GLY A 482 21.20 14.38 7.21
N MET A 483 20.62 15.33 6.48
CA MET A 483 21.18 16.69 6.32
C MET A 483 21.05 17.58 7.56
N CYS A 484 20.29 17.15 8.57
CA CYS A 484 19.99 17.96 9.74
C CYS A 484 21.06 17.74 10.81
N PRO A 485 21.59 18.79 11.44
CA PRO A 485 22.64 18.65 12.44
C PRO A 485 22.13 17.89 13.69
N PRO A 486 23.06 17.34 14.51
CA PRO A 486 22.71 16.55 15.69
C PRO A 486 22.03 17.38 16.80
N GLU A 487 22.19 18.72 16.77
CA GLU A 487 21.50 19.62 17.71
C GLU A 487 19.98 19.67 17.52
N LEU A 488 19.48 19.26 16.35
CA LEU A 488 18.04 19.04 16.15
C LEU A 488 17.68 17.66 16.71
N ALA A 489 16.82 17.59 17.73
CA ALA A 489 16.52 16.32 18.38
C ALA A 489 15.82 15.35 17.41
N ARG A 490 16.14 14.06 17.51
CA ARG A 490 15.45 12.98 16.80
C ARG A 490 14.49 12.25 17.73
N GLY A 491 13.34 11.84 17.21
CA GLY A 491 12.40 10.98 17.93
C GLY A 491 12.75 9.50 17.79
N ALA A 492 11.96 8.64 18.42
CA ALA A 492 12.21 7.20 18.46
C ALA A 492 12.15 6.52 17.09
N ASP A 493 11.41 7.10 16.14
CA ASP A 493 11.29 6.62 14.76
C ASP A 493 12.41 7.15 13.83
N GLY A 494 13.37 7.90 14.39
CA GLY A 494 14.48 8.52 13.65
C GLY A 494 14.13 9.85 12.98
N GLY A 495 12.87 10.31 13.03
CA GLY A 495 12.44 11.60 12.46
C GLY A 495 12.86 12.79 13.34
N LEU A 496 12.70 14.01 12.84
CA LEU A 496 12.93 15.23 13.62
C LEU A 496 11.83 15.39 14.68
N ALA A 497 12.19 15.36 15.96
CA ALA A 497 11.22 15.56 17.04
C ALA A 497 10.65 16.98 16.99
N VAL A 498 9.33 17.10 16.86
CA VAL A 498 8.64 18.41 16.76
C VAL A 498 7.75 18.71 17.96
N THR A 499 7.49 19.99 18.21
CA THR A 499 6.46 20.46 19.15
C THR A 499 5.07 20.43 18.51
N ARG A 500 4.01 20.75 19.28
CA ARG A 500 2.64 20.99 18.77
C ARG A 500 2.54 22.11 17.72
N ARG A 501 3.59 22.91 17.56
CA ARG A 501 3.70 23.97 16.56
C ARG A 501 4.49 23.54 15.31
N MET A 502 4.83 22.26 15.20
CA MET A 502 5.72 21.68 14.18
C MET A 502 7.16 22.22 14.20
N GLU A 503 7.55 22.91 15.28
CA GLU A 503 8.92 23.40 15.47
C GLU A 503 9.84 22.23 15.82
N ALA A 504 10.96 22.08 15.11
CA ALA A 504 11.96 21.09 15.43
C ALA A 504 12.62 21.44 16.77
N ARG A 505 12.67 20.48 17.70
CA ARG A 505 13.35 20.65 18.99
C ARG A 505 14.85 20.89 18.75
N GLY A 506 15.40 21.94 19.35
CA GLY A 506 16.76 22.42 19.08
C GLY A 506 16.88 23.38 17.89
N GLY A 507 15.78 23.64 17.18
CA GLY A 507 15.73 24.52 16.01
C GLY A 507 15.57 26.02 16.31
N GLY A 508 15.59 26.42 17.59
CA GLY A 508 15.53 27.83 18.00
C GLY A 508 14.29 28.60 17.53
N GLY A 509 13.18 27.92 17.24
CA GLY A 509 11.95 28.51 16.69
C GLY A 509 12.05 28.92 15.21
N VAL A 510 13.15 28.57 14.51
CA VAL A 510 13.35 28.90 13.08
C VAL A 510 13.38 27.67 12.18
N VAL A 511 13.54 26.46 12.74
CA VAL A 511 13.46 25.20 12.00
C VAL A 511 12.18 24.46 12.35
N PHE A 512 11.46 24.05 11.32
CA PHE A 512 10.23 23.26 11.38
C PHE A 512 10.45 21.94 10.65
N ALA A 513 9.61 20.95 10.92
CA ALA A 513 9.56 19.71 10.14
C ALA A 513 8.12 19.27 9.94
N ALA A 514 7.81 18.62 8.81
CA ALA A 514 6.48 18.13 8.50
C ALA A 514 6.50 16.86 7.63
N GLY A 515 5.36 16.16 7.60
CA GLY A 515 5.19 14.86 6.97
C GLY A 515 6.13 13.81 7.53
N ASP A 516 6.51 12.83 6.72
CA ASP A 516 7.36 11.69 7.12
C ASP A 516 8.75 12.05 7.68
N ALA A 517 9.21 13.30 7.51
CA ALA A 517 10.46 13.77 8.11
C ALA A 517 10.31 14.14 9.60
N ALA A 518 9.08 14.41 10.05
CA ALA A 518 8.78 14.79 11.43
C ALA A 518 8.47 13.55 12.28
N SER A 519 8.94 13.59 13.52
CA SER A 519 8.55 12.68 14.60
C SER A 519 7.59 13.42 15.51
N ILE A 520 6.33 13.04 15.45
CA ILE A 520 5.23 13.66 16.20
C ILE A 520 4.90 12.75 17.38
N ASP A 521 5.74 12.83 18.41
CA ASP A 521 5.55 12.13 19.68
C ASP A 521 5.58 13.16 20.81
N TRP A 522 4.39 13.53 21.28
CA TRP A 522 4.23 14.52 22.35
C TRP A 522 4.10 13.89 23.73
N GLY A 523 4.31 12.57 23.86
CA GLY A 523 4.34 11.89 25.15
C GLY A 523 2.97 11.77 25.84
N LEU A 524 1.88 11.83 25.08
CA LEU A 524 0.50 11.74 25.60
C LEU A 524 -0.11 10.33 25.46
N GLY A 525 0.63 9.38 24.88
CA GLY A 525 0.31 7.95 24.90
C GLY A 525 0.91 7.25 26.11
N GLY A 526 0.46 7.59 27.31
CA GLY A 526 0.84 6.91 28.54
C GLY A 526 0.17 5.53 28.68
N VAL A 527 0.51 4.57 27.81
CA VAL A 527 0.36 3.14 28.11
C VAL A 527 1.61 2.40 27.61
N GLY A 528 2.60 2.31 28.49
CA GLY A 528 3.54 1.18 28.59
C GLY A 528 4.41 0.83 27.38
N ARG A 529 5.54 1.53 27.21
CA ARG A 529 6.79 0.86 26.82
C ARG A 529 7.79 1.00 27.95
N ARG A 530 7.63 0.20 29.01
CA ARG A 530 8.75 -0.05 29.92
C ARG A 530 9.81 -0.76 29.09
N THR A 531 10.83 -0.02 28.70
CA THR A 531 12.10 -0.62 28.28
C THR A 531 12.60 -1.43 29.46
N GLU A 532 12.66 -2.75 29.33
CA GLU A 532 13.45 -3.60 30.20
C GLU A 532 14.92 -3.23 30.02
N THR A 533 15.38 -2.24 30.78
CA THR A 533 16.80 -2.10 31.07
C THR A 533 17.10 -2.93 32.30
N SER A 534 17.63 -4.11 32.06
CA SER A 534 18.37 -4.88 33.04
C SER A 534 19.52 -4.04 33.61
N ILE A 535 19.40 -3.60 34.86
CA ILE A 535 20.56 -3.25 35.68
C ILE A 535 20.36 -3.94 37.03
N GLY A 536 21.26 -4.87 37.31
CA GLY A 536 21.24 -5.68 38.52
C GLY A 536 21.56 -4.91 39.79
N GLY A 537 21.21 -5.56 40.91
CA GLY A 537 21.98 -5.55 42.15
C GLY A 537 22.07 -4.22 42.91
N GLY A 538 21.15 -4.01 43.84
CA GLY A 538 21.29 -2.97 44.86
C GLY A 538 20.22 -3.09 45.94
N SER A 539 20.51 -3.87 46.98
CA SER A 539 19.79 -3.85 48.25
C SER A 539 19.76 -2.43 48.82
N HIS A 540 18.61 -1.95 49.32
CA HIS A 540 18.47 -1.38 50.67
C HIS A 540 17.03 -0.92 50.99
N SER A 541 16.55 -1.45 52.11
CA SER A 541 15.64 -0.91 53.13
C SER A 541 14.23 -0.43 52.76
N ALA A 542 13.28 -1.22 53.26
CA ALA A 542 11.92 -0.84 53.57
C ALA A 542 11.83 0.42 54.48
N ALA A 543 10.80 1.22 54.24
CA ALA A 543 10.12 2.02 55.26
C ALA A 543 8.62 1.97 54.95
N THR A 544 7.85 1.56 55.96
CA THR A 544 6.44 1.17 55.89
C THR A 544 5.53 2.30 56.38
N ALA A 545 4.40 2.47 55.70
CA ALA A 545 3.07 2.94 56.20
C ALA A 545 2.85 4.46 56.45
N PRO A 546 1.59 4.96 56.42
CA PRO A 546 0.31 4.22 56.41
C PRO A 546 -0.68 4.59 55.30
N GLY A 547 -1.64 3.69 55.09
CA GLY A 547 -2.76 3.89 54.19
C GLY A 547 -3.72 4.99 54.66
N GLY A 548 -4.11 5.81 53.69
CA GLY A 548 -5.43 6.41 53.62
C GLY A 548 -6.15 5.73 52.48
N ALA A 549 -7.28 5.09 52.77
CA ALA A 549 -8.31 4.88 51.77
C ALA A 549 -8.86 6.27 51.47
N GLU A 550 -8.36 6.89 50.39
CA GLU A 550 -9.04 8.04 49.81
C GLU A 550 -10.10 7.46 48.89
N ASP A 551 -11.35 7.71 49.28
CA ASP A 551 -12.54 7.51 48.48
C ASP A 551 -12.31 8.13 47.10
N CYS A 552 -12.15 7.28 46.08
CA CYS A 552 -12.10 7.70 44.69
C CYS A 552 -13.52 7.98 44.19
N ASP A 553 -14.05 9.14 44.56
CA ASP A 553 -15.02 9.85 43.73
C ASP A 553 -14.26 10.37 42.48
N ASP A 554 -13.98 9.47 41.54
CA ASP A 554 -13.36 9.77 40.24
C ASP A 554 -14.26 9.21 39.11
N ASP A 555 -15.37 9.91 38.84
CA ASP A 555 -16.11 9.80 37.58
C ASP A 555 -15.33 10.40 36.38
N ASP A 556 -14.12 10.93 36.60
CA ASP A 556 -13.24 11.56 35.60
C ASP A 556 -11.95 10.77 35.35
N VAL A 557 -12.02 9.44 35.25
CA VAL A 557 -10.91 8.69 34.62
C VAL A 557 -10.97 8.94 33.12
N ASP A 558 -10.29 10.01 32.70
CA ASP A 558 -10.05 10.47 31.34
C ASP A 558 -9.97 9.29 30.34
N VAL A 559 -11.10 9.00 29.69
CA VAL A 559 -11.18 8.09 28.54
C VAL A 559 -10.70 8.82 27.28
N GLY A 560 -10.37 10.11 27.38
CA GLY A 560 -9.84 11.00 26.35
C GLY A 560 -8.38 10.73 26.02
N GLY A 561 -8.01 9.46 25.83
CA GLY A 561 -6.78 9.16 25.13
C GLY A 561 -6.87 9.75 23.73
N GLU A 562 -5.91 10.59 23.34
CA GLU A 562 -5.83 11.17 21.99
C GLU A 562 -6.01 10.03 20.96
N HIS A 563 -7.10 10.08 20.17
CA HIS A 563 -7.42 9.08 19.15
C HIS A 563 -6.54 9.23 17.91
N TRP A 564 -5.60 10.18 17.95
CA TRP A 564 -4.66 10.47 16.89
C TRP A 564 -3.27 9.92 17.20
N PHE A 565 -2.61 9.43 16.17
CA PHE A 565 -1.22 8.98 16.24
C PHE A 565 -0.54 9.14 14.88
N PRO A 566 0.80 9.30 14.86
CA PRO A 566 1.53 9.48 13.62
C PRO A 566 1.53 8.20 12.78
N MET A 567 1.26 8.37 11.48
CA MET A 567 1.50 7.38 10.44
C MET A 567 2.01 8.07 9.18
N ARG A 568 2.71 7.30 8.34
CA ARG A 568 3.32 7.82 7.10
C ARG A 568 2.31 7.80 5.96
N LEU A 569 1.44 8.81 5.93
CA LEU A 569 0.26 8.86 5.07
C LEU A 569 0.18 10.18 4.30
N TRP A 570 -0.43 10.15 3.12
CA TRP A 570 -0.68 11.34 2.31
C TRP A 570 -1.47 12.41 3.06
N THR A 571 -2.56 12.01 3.75
CA THR A 571 -3.42 12.92 4.53
C THR A 571 -2.64 13.61 5.64
N GLN A 572 -1.87 12.86 6.43
CA GLN A 572 -1.03 13.44 7.48
C GLN A 572 0.07 14.33 6.92
N GLY A 573 0.71 13.93 5.81
CA GLY A 573 1.71 14.76 5.12
C GLY A 573 1.14 16.11 4.68
N ARG A 574 -0.06 16.12 4.08
CA ARG A 574 -0.77 17.34 3.68
C ARG A 574 -1.09 18.23 4.87
N VAL A 575 -1.75 17.68 5.89
CA VAL A 575 -2.22 18.41 7.07
C VAL A 575 -1.04 19.00 7.85
N THR A 576 -0.02 18.21 8.14
CA THR A 576 1.18 18.68 8.86
C THR A 576 1.98 19.71 8.06
N GLY A 577 2.07 19.54 6.74
CA GLY A 577 2.72 20.49 5.84
C GLY A 577 2.02 21.85 5.82
N ALA A 578 0.70 21.85 5.59
CA ALA A 578 -0.11 23.06 5.63
C ALA A 578 -0.01 23.75 6.99
N TYR A 579 -0.18 23.01 8.08
CA TYR A 579 -0.11 23.58 9.42
C TYR A 579 1.27 24.18 9.74
N ALA A 580 2.38 23.52 9.37
CA ALA A 580 3.71 24.11 9.48
C ALA A 580 3.84 25.41 8.68
N GLY A 581 3.27 25.46 7.46
CA GLY A 581 3.20 26.67 6.65
C GLY A 581 2.42 27.81 7.32
N ALA A 582 1.27 27.49 7.93
CA ALA A 582 0.46 28.45 8.66
C ALA A 582 1.17 28.99 9.92
N ARG A 583 1.87 28.12 10.66
CA ARG A 583 2.70 28.48 11.80
C ARG A 583 3.85 29.41 11.40
N ILE A 584 4.54 29.11 10.30
CA ILE A 584 5.60 29.97 9.75
C ILE A 584 5.03 31.33 9.34
N ALA A 585 3.92 31.35 8.61
CA ALA A 585 3.31 32.59 8.15
C ALA A 585 2.81 33.46 9.32
N CYS A 586 2.19 32.87 10.34
CA CYS A 586 1.63 33.64 11.45
C CYS A 586 2.66 34.04 12.50
N GLY A 587 3.70 33.21 12.73
CA GLY A 587 4.72 33.42 13.75
C GLY A 587 5.97 34.16 13.27
N ALA A 588 6.38 34.00 12.00
CA ALA A 588 7.63 34.55 11.48
C ALA A 588 7.45 35.78 10.56
N MET A 589 6.26 35.97 9.97
CA MET A 589 6.00 37.07 9.02
C MET A 589 5.41 38.30 9.70
N THR A 590 5.75 39.48 9.15
CA THR A 590 5.16 40.76 9.54
C THR A 590 3.76 40.93 8.94
N THR A 591 2.96 41.81 9.51
CA THR A 591 1.63 42.15 8.97
C THR A 591 1.69 42.66 7.53
N ALA A 592 2.74 43.40 7.16
CA ALA A 592 2.94 43.86 5.78
C ALA A 592 3.17 42.70 4.81
N GLU A 593 3.86 41.64 5.24
CA GLU A 593 4.11 40.48 4.40
C GLU A 593 2.89 39.57 4.25
N ARG A 594 2.04 39.53 5.28
CA ARG A 594 0.75 38.85 5.28
C ARG A 594 -0.33 39.58 4.48
N GLY A 595 -0.28 40.91 4.44
CA GLY A 595 -1.36 41.73 3.88
C GLY A 595 -2.64 41.75 4.72
N ALA A 596 -2.67 41.02 5.84
CA ALA A 596 -3.78 40.92 6.77
C ALA A 596 -3.26 40.59 8.20
N PRO A 597 -4.09 40.79 9.25
CA PRO A 597 -3.82 40.22 10.56
C PRO A 597 -3.57 38.70 10.48
N GLY A 598 -2.74 38.19 11.39
CA GLY A 598 -2.50 36.75 11.48
C GLY A 598 -3.71 36.04 12.05
N LEU A 599 -3.74 34.72 11.84
CA LEU A 599 -4.66 33.84 12.55
C LEU A 599 -4.32 33.81 14.04
N THR A 600 -5.35 33.72 14.86
CA THR A 600 -5.23 33.48 16.31
C THR A 600 -4.72 32.07 16.57
N GLU A 601 -4.24 31.81 17.80
CA GLU A 601 -3.88 30.44 18.21
C GLU A 601 -5.06 29.49 18.08
N LEU A 602 -6.26 29.92 18.46
CA LEU A 602 -7.48 29.13 18.35
C LEU A 602 -7.84 28.81 16.88
N GLU A 603 -7.66 29.74 15.94
CA GLU A 603 -7.90 29.48 14.51
C GLU A 603 -6.84 28.54 13.91
N LEU A 604 -5.58 28.64 14.37
CA LEU A 604 -4.51 27.74 13.94
C LEU A 604 -4.72 26.32 14.49
N GLU A 605 -5.10 26.20 15.76
CA GLU A 605 -5.35 24.94 16.44
C GLU A 605 -6.66 24.30 15.95
N GLY A 606 -7.74 25.07 15.80
CA GLY A 606 -9.03 24.60 15.29
C GLY A 606 -9.04 24.24 13.80
N GLY A 607 -8.02 24.67 13.03
CA GLY A 607 -7.78 24.21 11.66
C GLY A 607 -6.89 22.96 11.57
N PHE A 608 -6.40 22.45 12.71
CA PHE A 608 -5.42 21.37 12.80
C PHE A 608 -5.98 20.19 13.59
N ASN A 609 -6.73 19.33 12.89
CA ASN A 609 -7.40 18.17 13.49
C ASN A 609 -6.42 17.02 13.75
N LEU A 610 -5.63 17.09 14.83
CA LEU A 610 -4.89 15.93 15.37
C LEU A 610 -5.56 15.35 16.62
N ASP A 611 -6.87 15.50 16.76
CA ASP A 611 -7.62 14.89 17.87
C ASP A 611 -8.13 13.49 17.51
N LEU A 612 -8.44 13.28 16.22
CA LEU A 612 -8.91 12.01 15.68
C LEU A 612 -8.03 11.57 14.51
N PHE A 613 -7.52 10.35 14.58
CA PHE A 613 -6.93 9.71 13.40
C PHE A 613 -8.02 9.45 12.36
N ALA A 614 -7.87 10.01 11.16
CA ALA A 614 -8.74 9.72 10.02
C ALA A 614 -7.90 9.56 8.75
N HIS A 615 -8.13 8.46 8.03
CA HIS A 615 -7.45 8.21 6.76
C HIS A 615 -8.35 7.44 5.81
N CYS A 616 -8.39 7.88 4.55
CA CYS A 616 -9.04 7.17 3.46
C CYS A 616 -7.99 6.77 2.43
N THR A 617 -8.02 5.51 2.00
CA THR A 617 -7.15 4.97 0.94
C THR A 617 -7.92 3.94 0.10
N SER A 618 -7.25 3.41 -0.91
CA SER A 618 -7.76 2.32 -1.73
C SER A 618 -6.86 1.11 -1.55
N LEU A 619 -7.44 -0.05 -1.30
CA LEU A 619 -6.70 -1.30 -1.16
C LEU A 619 -7.43 -2.40 -1.93
N ALA A 620 -6.71 -3.07 -2.84
CA ALA A 620 -7.26 -4.14 -3.68
C ALA A 620 -8.57 -3.76 -4.44
N GLY A 621 -8.77 -2.47 -4.72
CA GLY A 621 -9.96 -1.95 -5.41
C GLY A 621 -11.10 -1.52 -4.48
N PHE A 622 -10.98 -1.72 -3.16
CA PHE A 622 -11.93 -1.22 -2.18
C PHE A 622 -11.47 0.12 -1.60
N LYS A 623 -12.42 1.03 -1.39
CA LYS A 623 -12.25 2.15 -0.46
C LYS A 623 -12.02 1.59 0.94
N VAL A 624 -11.02 2.10 1.64
CA VAL A 624 -10.70 1.73 3.03
C VAL A 624 -10.60 3.01 3.85
N VAL A 625 -11.45 3.12 4.86
CA VAL A 625 -11.48 4.21 5.83
C VAL A 625 -11.02 3.68 7.18
N LEU A 626 -10.10 4.41 7.81
CA LEU A 626 -9.50 4.09 9.10
C LEU A 626 -9.75 5.25 10.05
N LEU A 627 -10.38 4.98 11.20
CA LEU A 627 -10.76 5.98 12.19
C LEU A 627 -10.25 5.62 13.59
N GLY A 628 -9.76 6.62 14.31
CA GLY A 628 -9.29 6.49 15.69
C GLY A 628 -8.32 5.34 15.88
N ARG A 629 -8.50 4.60 16.97
CA ARG A 629 -7.71 3.41 17.33
C ARG A 629 -8.20 2.17 16.55
N PHE A 630 -8.23 2.28 15.22
CA PHE A 630 -8.82 1.31 14.28
C PHE A 630 -8.27 -0.12 14.41
N ASN A 631 -7.03 -0.28 14.88
CA ASN A 631 -6.41 -1.57 15.18
C ASN A 631 -6.05 -1.69 16.67
N GLY A 632 -6.82 -1.05 17.55
CA GLY A 632 -6.59 -1.08 18.99
C GLY A 632 -5.24 -0.51 19.40
N GLN A 633 -4.74 0.52 18.71
CA GLN A 633 -3.43 1.12 18.99
C GLN A 633 -3.29 1.49 20.46
N GLY A 634 -2.43 0.81 21.21
CA GLY A 634 -2.24 1.03 22.66
C GLY A 634 -3.25 0.31 23.58
N LEU A 635 -4.07 -0.62 23.07
CA LEU A 635 -4.94 -1.50 23.86
C LEU A 635 -4.27 -2.82 24.27
N GLY A 636 -3.12 -3.15 23.68
CA GLY A 636 -2.30 -4.30 24.11
C GLY A 636 -2.89 -5.67 23.78
N GLU A 637 -2.52 -6.67 24.58
CA GLU A 637 -2.85 -8.09 24.32
C GLU A 637 -4.35 -8.39 24.34
N GLU A 638 -5.14 -7.68 25.16
CA GLU A 638 -6.59 -7.89 25.23
C GLU A 638 -7.28 -7.67 23.86
N TYR A 639 -6.83 -6.67 23.10
CA TYR A 639 -7.29 -6.44 21.73
C TYR A 639 -6.84 -7.56 20.78
N GLU A 640 -5.57 -7.98 20.86
CA GLU A 640 -5.03 -9.02 19.99
C GLU A 640 -5.72 -10.37 20.22
N GLU A 641 -6.07 -10.70 21.46
CA GLU A 641 -6.87 -11.88 21.80
C GLU A 641 -8.28 -11.81 21.23
N ALA A 642 -8.95 -10.66 21.35
CA ALA A 642 -10.28 -10.46 20.80
C ALA A 642 -10.31 -10.65 19.27
N VAL A 643 -9.33 -10.07 18.55
CA VAL A 643 -9.20 -10.24 17.10
C VAL A 643 -8.85 -11.68 16.72
N ARG A 644 -7.99 -12.35 17.50
CA ARG A 644 -7.64 -13.77 17.25
C ARG A 644 -8.84 -14.68 17.40
N ALA A 645 -9.69 -14.44 18.40
CA ALA A 645 -10.94 -15.16 18.58
C ALA A 645 -11.91 -14.95 17.39
N LEU A 646 -11.98 -13.72 16.84
CA LEU A 646 -12.77 -13.42 15.65
C LEU A 646 -12.23 -14.10 14.38
N ALA A 647 -10.91 -14.18 14.24
CA ALA A 647 -10.23 -14.75 13.07
C ALA A 647 -10.23 -16.29 13.02
N ALA A 648 -10.55 -16.97 14.13
CA ALA A 648 -10.58 -18.43 14.19
C ALA A 648 -11.60 -19.01 13.20
N PRO A 649 -11.25 -20.08 12.44
CA PRO A 649 -12.21 -20.79 11.62
C PRO A 649 -13.29 -21.41 12.50
N THR A 650 -14.56 -21.20 12.15
CA THR A 650 -15.68 -21.86 12.81
C THR A 650 -15.66 -23.33 12.39
N LEU A 651 -15.07 -24.19 13.22
CA LEU A 651 -15.46 -25.59 13.23
C LEU A 651 -16.92 -25.62 13.72
N GLU A 652 -17.81 -26.21 12.93
CA GLU A 652 -19.26 -26.39 13.16
C GLU A 652 -20.22 -25.34 12.55
N ALA A 653 -20.66 -25.63 11.32
CA ALA A 653 -22.03 -25.37 10.87
C ALA A 653 -22.48 -26.42 9.82
N THR A 654 -22.16 -27.70 10.04
CA THR A 654 -22.73 -28.83 9.29
C THR A 654 -22.96 -30.03 10.23
N ALA A 655 -23.70 -29.84 11.33
CA ALA A 655 -24.23 -30.95 12.14
C ALA A 655 -25.28 -30.45 13.17
N SER A 656 -26.36 -29.82 12.74
CA SER A 656 -27.58 -29.68 13.56
C SER A 656 -28.77 -29.23 12.71
N ALA A 657 -29.16 -30.06 11.74
CA ALA A 657 -30.43 -29.91 11.02
C ALA A 657 -30.88 -31.26 10.45
N ALA A 658 -30.84 -32.31 11.27
CA ALA A 658 -31.53 -33.56 11.01
C ALA A 658 -31.54 -34.39 12.30
N GLU A 659 -32.61 -34.29 13.07
CA GLU A 659 -33.32 -35.41 13.71
C GLU A 659 -34.32 -34.88 14.75
N GLY A 660 -35.58 -35.31 14.64
CA GLY A 660 -36.54 -35.22 15.75
C GLY A 660 -37.85 -34.50 15.46
N ALA A 661 -38.59 -34.89 14.42
CA ALA A 661 -40.05 -34.76 14.46
C ALA A 661 -40.66 -35.99 15.14
N PRO A 662 -41.60 -35.80 16.08
CA PRO A 662 -42.72 -36.71 16.21
C PRO A 662 -44.06 -35.99 16.06
N GLU A 663 -44.91 -36.54 15.20
CA GLU A 663 -46.34 -36.26 15.13
C GLU A 663 -47.03 -36.57 16.47
N ALA A 664 -47.90 -35.67 16.97
CA ALA A 664 -49.31 -35.95 17.24
C ALA A 664 -49.99 -34.84 18.07
N ALA A 665 -51.30 -34.72 17.82
CA ALA A 665 -52.37 -34.14 18.65
C ALA A 665 -52.77 -32.67 18.40
N ALA A 666 -53.88 -32.55 17.66
CA ALA A 666 -54.75 -31.40 17.54
C ALA A 666 -55.34 -30.95 18.91
N THR A 667 -55.52 -29.64 19.09
CA THR A 667 -56.82 -28.95 19.33
C THR A 667 -56.61 -27.49 19.77
N ALA A 668 -57.42 -26.58 19.19
CA ALA A 668 -57.88 -25.24 19.65
C ALA A 668 -56.81 -24.21 20.12
N GLY A 669 -56.82 -22.94 19.73
CA GLY A 669 -57.76 -22.11 18.99
C GLY A 669 -57.12 -20.74 18.74
N ALA A 670 -57.61 -20.03 17.70
CA ALA A 670 -57.20 -18.67 17.37
C ALA A 670 -57.60 -17.66 18.46
N PRO A 671 -56.90 -16.51 18.55
CA PRO A 671 -57.53 -15.31 17.99
C PRO A 671 -56.62 -14.37 17.19
N ALA A 672 -57.23 -13.86 16.11
CA ALA A 672 -57.17 -12.54 15.47
C ALA A 672 -55.93 -11.63 15.63
N ALA A 673 -55.30 -11.41 14.47
CA ALA A 673 -54.96 -10.12 13.84
C ALA A 673 -54.73 -8.89 14.74
N GLY A 674 -53.47 -8.45 14.76
CA GLY A 674 -53.06 -7.06 14.93
C GLY A 674 -52.01 -6.77 13.85
N GLU A 675 -52.37 -5.88 12.93
CA GLU A 675 -51.52 -5.34 11.88
C GLU A 675 -50.42 -4.48 12.51
N ASP A 676 -49.16 -4.66 12.09
CA ASP A 676 -48.18 -3.59 11.92
C ASP A 676 -47.02 -4.13 11.08
N GLY A 677 -47.00 -3.73 9.81
CA GLY A 677 -45.98 -4.11 8.84
C GLY A 677 -44.76 -3.21 8.97
N GLY A 678 -43.72 -3.72 9.63
CA GLY A 678 -42.35 -3.27 9.44
C GLY A 678 -41.65 -4.22 8.46
N GLU A 679 -41.41 -3.77 7.23
CA GLU A 679 -40.57 -4.48 6.26
C GLU A 679 -39.09 -4.41 6.68
N GLY A 680 -38.69 -5.27 7.62
CA GLY A 680 -37.30 -5.57 7.92
C GLY A 680 -36.80 -6.70 7.02
N GLY A 681 -36.40 -6.38 5.79
CA GLY A 681 -35.75 -7.33 4.90
C GLY A 681 -34.32 -7.60 5.35
N ALA A 682 -34.09 -8.67 6.14
CA ALA A 682 -32.76 -9.15 6.45
C ALA A 682 -32.02 -9.50 5.13
N GLN A 683 -30.94 -8.76 4.81
CA GLN A 683 -30.10 -9.06 3.65
C GLN A 683 -29.43 -10.43 3.86
N ALA A 684 -29.83 -11.42 3.06
CA ALA A 684 -29.23 -12.75 3.08
C ALA A 684 -27.74 -12.67 2.68
N GLY A 685 -26.84 -13.10 3.57
CA GLY A 685 -25.40 -13.26 3.28
C GLY A 685 -24.45 -12.39 4.12
N VAL A 686 -24.94 -11.48 4.96
CA VAL A 686 -24.10 -10.71 5.89
C VAL A 686 -23.69 -11.59 7.08
N THR A 687 -22.39 -11.68 7.36
CA THR A 687 -21.89 -12.37 8.56
C THR A 687 -21.59 -11.33 9.65
N VAL A 688 -22.08 -11.58 10.86
CA VAL A 688 -21.88 -10.72 12.04
C VAL A 688 -21.15 -11.51 13.13
N ARG A 689 -20.12 -10.92 13.74
CA ARG A 689 -19.39 -11.49 14.89
C ARG A 689 -19.07 -10.40 15.91
N LYS A 690 -19.32 -10.71 17.20
CA LYS A 690 -18.99 -9.84 18.34
C LYS A 690 -18.15 -10.62 19.34
N VAL A 691 -17.04 -10.03 19.78
CA VAL A 691 -16.19 -10.56 20.86
C VAL A 691 -15.97 -9.46 21.90
N GLY A 692 -16.26 -9.76 23.16
CA GLY A 692 -16.08 -8.87 24.30
C GLY A 692 -16.81 -9.39 25.54
N ARG A 693 -16.22 -9.22 26.74
CA ARG A 693 -16.87 -9.60 28.00
C ARG A 693 -18.01 -8.63 28.31
N ALA A 694 -19.25 -9.09 28.24
CA ALA A 694 -20.37 -8.47 28.93
C ALA A 694 -20.21 -8.73 30.43
N GLY A 695 -19.34 -7.94 31.08
CA GLY A 695 -19.09 -8.01 32.50
C GLY A 695 -18.74 -6.62 33.00
N SER A 696 -19.11 -6.31 34.23
CA SER A 696 -18.92 -5.05 34.96
C SER A 696 -17.46 -4.60 35.15
N ASP A 697 -16.55 -5.02 34.27
CA ASP A 697 -15.12 -4.85 34.40
C ASP A 697 -14.67 -3.57 33.69
N ARG A 698 -14.04 -2.68 34.46
CA ARG A 698 -13.68 -1.30 34.06
C ARG A 698 -12.58 -1.23 32.98
N CYS A 699 -12.19 -2.33 32.34
CA CYS A 699 -11.19 -2.39 31.26
C CYS A 699 -11.62 -3.18 30.02
N ALA A 700 -12.89 -3.60 29.90
CA ALA A 700 -13.29 -4.48 28.81
C ALA A 700 -13.05 -3.88 27.41
N VAL A 701 -12.12 -4.49 26.65
CA VAL A 701 -11.96 -4.29 25.20
C VAL A 701 -13.00 -5.16 24.48
N GLY A 702 -13.68 -4.57 23.49
CA GLY A 702 -14.64 -5.26 22.63
C GLY A 702 -14.37 -5.00 21.16
N VAL A 703 -14.77 -5.93 20.30
CA VAL A 703 -14.68 -5.81 18.85
C VAL A 703 -15.97 -6.32 18.23
N GLN A 704 -16.60 -5.50 17.39
CA GLN A 704 -17.76 -5.87 16.57
C GLN A 704 -17.34 -5.89 15.11
N VAL A 705 -17.72 -6.93 14.36
CA VAL A 705 -17.40 -7.08 12.94
C VAL A 705 -18.62 -7.54 12.15
N SER A 706 -18.91 -6.88 11.03
CA SER A 706 -19.78 -7.39 9.98
C SER A 706 -19.12 -7.34 8.62
N TRP A 707 -19.46 -8.28 7.74
CA TRP A 707 -18.99 -8.22 6.36
C TRP A 707 -19.91 -8.98 5.40
N LEU A 708 -19.81 -8.58 4.14
CA LEU A 708 -20.38 -9.26 3.00
C LEU A 708 -19.26 -9.50 1.98
N PRO A 709 -18.87 -10.77 1.72
CA PRO A 709 -17.92 -11.17 0.69
C PRO A 709 -17.98 -10.34 -0.60
N GLY A 710 -16.91 -9.58 -0.87
CA GLY A 710 -16.77 -8.81 -2.12
C GLY A 710 -17.53 -7.50 -2.18
N HIS A 711 -18.23 -7.11 -1.12
CA HIS A 711 -18.99 -5.87 -1.05
C HIS A 711 -18.43 -4.93 0.02
N HIS A 712 -18.56 -5.31 1.30
CA HIS A 712 -18.13 -4.46 2.41
C HIS A 712 -17.59 -5.26 3.58
N TYR A 713 -16.78 -4.60 4.39
CA TYR A 713 -16.34 -5.08 5.70
C TYR A 713 -16.33 -3.90 6.66
N MET A 714 -16.90 -4.10 7.84
CA MET A 714 -16.92 -3.13 8.94
C MET A 714 -16.39 -3.77 10.20
N LYS A 715 -15.51 -3.06 10.90
CA LYS A 715 -15.07 -3.39 12.25
C LYS A 715 -15.10 -2.16 13.14
N LEU A 716 -15.67 -2.30 14.32
CA LEU A 716 -15.67 -1.30 15.37
C LEU A 716 -14.86 -1.81 16.57
N VAL A 717 -13.98 -0.96 17.09
CA VAL A 717 -13.16 -1.22 18.28
C VAL A 717 -13.76 -0.47 19.45
N LEU A 718 -14.09 -1.19 20.51
CA LEU A 718 -14.74 -0.66 21.70
C LEU A 718 -13.77 -0.73 22.89
N LEU A 719 -13.74 0.33 23.69
CA LEU A 719 -13.11 0.35 25.00
C LEU A 719 -14.15 0.77 26.03
N ARG A 720 -14.39 -0.08 27.02
CA ARG A 720 -15.42 0.16 28.06
C ARG A 720 -16.79 0.46 27.46
N GLY A 721 -17.15 -0.17 26.33
CA GLY A 721 -18.42 0.02 25.63
C GLY A 721 -18.57 1.32 24.83
N ARG A 722 -17.50 2.09 24.65
CA ARG A 722 -17.46 3.26 23.75
C ARG A 722 -16.66 2.93 22.50
N VAL A 723 -17.08 3.42 21.34
CA VAL A 723 -16.31 3.27 20.10
C VAL A 723 -15.07 4.14 20.17
N VAL A 724 -13.90 3.53 19.99
CA VAL A 724 -12.61 4.24 20.00
C VAL A 724 -11.86 4.13 18.67
N GLY A 725 -12.34 3.30 17.76
CA GLY A 725 -11.80 3.18 16.40
C GLY A 725 -12.67 2.34 15.47
N ALA A 726 -12.45 2.49 14.16
CA ALA A 726 -13.17 1.76 13.14
C ALA A 726 -12.31 1.47 11.89
N VAL A 727 -12.58 0.33 11.26
CA VAL A 727 -12.10 -0.02 9.90
C VAL A 727 -13.33 -0.25 9.04
N LEU A 728 -13.50 0.57 8.00
CA LEU A 728 -14.62 0.50 7.08
C LEU A 728 -14.08 0.26 5.67
N VAL A 729 -14.58 -0.77 5.00
CA VAL A 729 -14.11 -1.21 3.68
C VAL A 729 -15.30 -1.34 2.75
N GLY A 730 -15.18 -0.77 1.56
CA GLY A 730 -16.29 -0.68 0.61
C GLY A 730 -17.32 0.38 1.02
N ASP A 731 -18.55 0.21 0.56
CA ASP A 731 -19.65 1.10 0.89
C ASP A 731 -20.31 0.59 2.18
N THR A 732 -19.99 1.23 3.31
CA THR A 732 -20.52 0.86 4.63
C THR A 732 -21.61 1.78 5.15
N ASP A 733 -21.72 3.00 4.61
CA ASP A 733 -22.58 4.09 5.09
C ASP A 733 -22.38 4.45 6.59
N MET A 734 -21.24 4.06 7.17
CA MET A 734 -20.93 4.16 8.60
C MET A 734 -19.84 5.20 8.90
N GLU A 735 -19.29 5.86 7.89
CA GLU A 735 -18.21 6.84 8.03
C GLU A 735 -18.56 7.99 8.98
N GLU A 736 -19.72 8.61 8.80
CA GLU A 736 -20.17 9.74 9.63
C GLU A 736 -20.59 9.27 11.03
N ALA A 737 -21.32 8.16 11.12
CA ALA A 737 -21.76 7.59 12.40
C ALA A 737 -20.55 7.18 13.26
N ALA A 738 -19.57 6.47 12.70
CA ALA A 738 -18.37 6.06 13.42
C ALA A 738 -17.54 7.26 13.88
N GLU A 739 -17.39 8.30 13.05
CA GLU A 739 -16.69 9.52 13.48
C GLU A 739 -17.40 10.20 14.65
N ARG A 740 -18.74 10.38 14.57
CA ARG A 740 -19.53 10.99 15.64
C ARG A 740 -19.48 10.17 16.93
N LEU A 741 -19.55 8.84 16.84
CA LEU A 741 -19.46 7.97 18.01
C LEU A 741 -18.11 8.08 18.72
N ILE A 742 -17.00 8.15 17.97
CA ILE A 742 -15.66 8.31 18.53
C ILE A 742 -15.49 9.69 19.15
N GLN A 743 -15.92 10.75 18.47
CA GLN A 743 -15.78 12.13 18.96
C GLN A 743 -16.71 12.44 20.15
N GLY A 744 -17.94 11.94 20.11
CA GLY A 744 -18.93 12.13 21.18
C GLY A 744 -18.74 11.20 22.38
N GLY A 745 -17.97 10.11 22.22
CA GLY A 745 -17.68 9.18 23.31
C GLY A 745 -18.93 8.47 23.84
N HIS A 746 -19.91 8.22 22.98
CA HIS A 746 -21.20 7.64 23.35
C HIS A 746 -21.04 6.21 23.89
N GLN A 747 -21.81 5.88 24.94
CA GLN A 747 -21.82 4.56 25.56
C GLN A 747 -22.84 3.66 24.85
N LEU A 748 -22.38 2.58 24.21
CA LEU A 748 -23.25 1.70 23.42
C LEU A 748 -23.97 0.62 24.26
N GLY A 749 -23.53 0.35 25.48
CA GLY A 749 -24.06 -0.75 26.28
C GLY A 749 -23.93 -2.09 25.54
N ASP A 750 -25.04 -2.82 25.41
CA ASP A 750 -25.09 -4.11 24.71
C ASP A 750 -25.40 -4.00 23.21
N VAL A 751 -25.65 -2.79 22.69
CA VAL A 751 -25.99 -2.54 21.27
C VAL A 751 -24.89 -3.08 20.35
N ASP A 752 -25.30 -3.76 19.29
CA ASP A 752 -24.42 -4.25 18.23
C ASP A 752 -24.66 -3.43 16.96
N LEU A 753 -23.77 -2.46 16.68
CA LEU A 753 -23.90 -1.57 15.52
C LEU A 753 -23.59 -2.29 14.20
N THR A 754 -23.20 -3.56 14.25
CA THR A 754 -23.00 -4.38 13.05
C THR A 754 -24.25 -5.12 12.61
N ASP A 755 -25.32 -5.09 13.42
CA ASP A 755 -26.64 -5.59 13.06
C ASP A 755 -27.38 -4.56 12.19
N PRO A 756 -27.77 -4.89 10.94
CA PRO A 756 -28.45 -3.96 10.05
C PRO A 756 -29.85 -3.55 10.52
N SER A 757 -30.41 -4.22 11.54
CA SER A 757 -31.70 -3.84 12.14
C SER A 757 -31.59 -2.70 13.17
N VAL A 758 -30.37 -2.33 13.58
CA VAL A 758 -30.16 -1.24 14.53
C VAL A 758 -30.31 0.11 13.84
N ASP A 759 -31.18 0.95 14.40
CA ASP A 759 -31.33 2.35 14.00
C ASP A 759 -30.15 3.17 14.50
N ILE A 760 -29.19 3.43 13.61
CA ILE A 760 -27.96 4.16 13.93
C ILE A 760 -28.25 5.63 14.28
N ASP A 761 -29.22 6.26 13.60
CA ASP A 761 -29.58 7.66 13.88
C ASP A 761 -30.17 7.77 15.30
N GLY A 762 -31.01 6.82 15.69
CA GLY A 762 -31.54 6.74 17.06
C GLY A 762 -30.49 6.44 18.15
N VAL A 763 -29.31 5.91 17.79
CA VAL A 763 -28.17 5.75 18.74
C VAL A 763 -27.36 7.04 18.87
N LEU A 764 -27.38 7.90 17.85
CA LEU A 764 -26.64 9.16 17.80
C LEU A 764 -27.41 10.32 18.46
N ASP A 765 -28.75 10.26 18.47
CA ASP A 765 -29.65 11.19 19.15
C ASP A 765 -29.69 10.97 20.68
#